data_AF-A0A9Q5HS71-F1
#
_entry.id   AF-A0A9Q5HS71-F1
#
_cell.length_a   1.000
_cell.length_b   1.000
_cell.length_c   1.000
_cell.angle_alpha   90.00
_cell.angle_beta   90.00
_cell.angle_gamma   90.00
#
_symmetry.space_group_name_H-M   'P 1'
#
loop_
_entity.id
_entity.type
_entity.pdbx_description
1 polymer ?
#
loop_
_entity_poly.entity_id
_entity_poly.type
_entity_poly.pdbx_seq_one_letter_code
_entity_poly.pdbx_strand_id
1 'polypeptide(L)'
;MSDPYTARYNVELGEAGSSDLSLRDRRFSSDRSFEKRWSQAYQSDDDLEQDIAQSRFPFDEPGHEPQTFIYDAKEDMEKGLPPYDLSGLETDLEETVDQDFDDPNLEWGPQNISFEDDSPYPEVRSAVANTDDPEMPVNTLRAWLLGIFFAIIIPGVNQFFYFRYPAVTVTGLVPQLLSFPLGRLWAAVAPNVTVLGVPINPGPFTVKEHVVVTIMGGVGAVSAYATDIVAVQRVFYNQDYSFLYQWLIVMSTQLIGFAMGGIGKRYLVSPPSMIWPSNLVSCALFNTLHSQYYAGVGHRGGISRERFFLYAFIGAFCWNFFPGYLFTALSTFSWMTWIFPRDRTINQLFGYTSGLGMSILTFDWGQIAYIGSPLATPWWAEANIAAGFGIFFWILAPALYFTNTWYFGYMPISSRLSYDNTGQEYDVKRILSSDGTFNEGEYHAYSPLFLSTTFLLSYGLSFAGITATIVHTVLYFRRQIWTYTRRSLNEQEDIHARLMSKYKQVPAWWYLSVFVSMFVFGVIAIELWDTKMPVWALVLALLISFFYVIPIGMIQAITNQQIGLNVITELIVGYALPGRPTCMMLFKTYGYTTMAQALQFSSDNKLGHYMKIPPRILFIAQTVATAVAGTVQLGVQEWLFENIPDICTKHQPDKFTCPNTQVFGTASIVWGVIGPKLQYSAGELYHSLTYFFLIGAVAPIIPWALTKRWPNSICRYVNLPVIFAGTGWIPPATAGNYVPWTLVGFIFQYVIRRRAFSWWTKYNYVLSAALDLGYAISAMFIFFVLQYPRDGTIGANSILRWWGNTVYTHTDDYNSRPHIDLAPESRFGPETW
;
A
#
# COMPACT_ATOMS: atom_id res chain seq x y z
N MET A 1 28.11 68.33 -45.67
CA MET A 1 26.76 68.94 -45.56
C MET A 1 25.95 68.00 -44.67
N SER A 2 25.45 68.33 -43.50
CA SER A 2 25.56 69.45 -42.57
C SER A 2 24.82 68.97 -41.32
N ASP A 3 25.48 69.03 -40.16
CA ASP A 3 24.92 69.07 -38.80
C ASP A 3 23.94 70.28 -38.66
N PRO A 4 23.10 70.49 -37.60
CA PRO A 4 23.37 70.33 -36.15
C PRO A 4 22.18 69.74 -35.32
N TYR A 5 22.29 69.27 -34.06
CA TYR A 5 22.69 69.96 -32.82
C TYR A 5 23.11 68.96 -31.69
N THR A 6 24.38 69.03 -31.23
CA THR A 6 24.89 69.30 -29.84
C THR A 6 24.08 68.86 -28.60
N ALA A 7 24.63 68.43 -27.43
CA ALA A 7 25.99 68.14 -26.93
C ALA A 7 25.98 67.61 -25.46
N ARG A 8 27.01 66.80 -25.11
CA ARG A 8 27.80 66.68 -23.82
C ARG A 8 27.11 66.14 -22.55
N TYR A 9 27.70 65.21 -21.77
CA TYR A 9 29.02 65.23 -21.12
C TYR A 9 29.70 63.85 -20.93
N ASN A 10 31.04 63.85 -20.94
CA ASN A 10 31.97 62.81 -20.45
C ASN A 10 32.29 63.02 -18.95
N VAL A 11 32.88 62.00 -18.29
CA VAL A 11 34.06 62.00 -17.37
C VAL A 11 33.99 60.71 -16.52
N GLU A 12 34.86 59.70 -16.67
CA GLU A 12 36.28 59.52 -16.31
C GLU A 12 36.50 58.81 -14.95
N LEU A 13 37.43 57.86 -14.97
CA LEU A 13 37.81 56.89 -13.94
C LEU A 13 38.53 57.53 -12.74
N GLY A 14 38.33 56.95 -11.56
CA GLY A 14 39.16 57.18 -10.37
C GLY A 14 39.53 55.86 -9.69
N GLU A 15 40.81 55.49 -9.77
CA GLU A 15 41.45 54.44 -8.97
C GLU A 15 41.76 54.94 -7.55
N ALA A 16 41.62 54.06 -6.54
CA ALA A 16 42.61 53.75 -5.48
C ALA A 16 41.92 53.20 -4.21
N GLY A 17 42.42 52.05 -3.70
CA GLY A 17 42.12 51.62 -2.33
C GLY A 17 42.14 50.11 -2.11
N SER A 18 43.34 49.57 -1.87
CA SER A 18 43.67 48.19 -1.49
C SER A 18 42.87 47.59 -0.31
N SER A 19 42.49 46.31 -0.39
CA SER A 19 43.19 45.21 0.32
C SER A 19 42.40 43.89 0.25
N ASP A 20 43.04 42.88 -0.36
CA ASP A 20 42.95 41.43 -0.15
C ASP A 20 41.65 40.78 0.35
N LEU A 21 41.05 39.94 -0.51
CA LEU A 21 40.87 38.51 -0.22
C LEU A 21 40.55 37.74 -1.50
N SER A 22 41.51 36.88 -1.87
CA SER A 22 41.48 35.99 -3.03
C SER A 22 40.33 34.97 -2.96
N LEU A 23 39.47 34.92 -3.99
CA LEU A 23 38.69 33.72 -4.30
C LEU A 23 38.86 33.36 -5.78
N ARG A 24 39.36 32.15 -5.98
CA ARG A 24 39.69 31.52 -7.26
C ARG A 24 38.46 31.39 -8.16
N ASP A 25 38.61 31.88 -9.39
CA ASP A 25 37.83 31.51 -10.57
C ASP A 25 37.57 30.00 -10.67
N ARG A 26 36.29 29.62 -10.77
CA ARG A 26 35.84 28.44 -11.51
C ARG A 26 34.83 28.86 -12.56
N ARG A 27 35.28 28.79 -13.81
CA ARG A 27 34.54 29.08 -15.05
C ARG A 27 33.15 28.44 -15.06
N PHE A 28 32.11 29.27 -15.15
CA PHE A 28 30.82 28.85 -15.68
C PHE A 28 30.82 29.06 -17.20
N SER A 29 30.59 27.97 -17.91
CA SER A 29 30.27 27.95 -19.34
C SER A 29 28.92 28.67 -19.55
N SER A 30 28.94 29.79 -20.27
CA SER A 30 27.76 30.51 -20.71
C SER A 30 26.98 29.71 -21.75
N ASP A 31 25.86 29.10 -21.37
CA ASP A 31 24.89 28.53 -22.31
C ASP A 31 23.74 29.52 -22.53
N ARG A 32 23.84 30.34 -23.60
CA ARG A 32 22.83 31.33 -24.03
C ARG A 32 21.60 30.68 -24.70
N SER A 33 21.18 29.51 -24.23
CA SER A 33 20.01 28.78 -24.75
C SER A 33 18.74 28.93 -23.90
N PHE A 34 18.83 29.57 -22.73
CA PHE A 34 17.70 29.73 -21.82
C PHE A 34 16.82 30.95 -22.14
N GLU A 35 17.42 32.11 -22.44
CA GLU A 35 16.67 33.34 -22.78
C GLU A 35 15.89 33.25 -24.11
N LYS A 36 16.36 32.44 -25.07
CA LYS A 36 15.66 32.27 -26.36
C LYS A 36 14.41 31.37 -26.29
N ARG A 37 14.20 30.62 -25.21
CA ARG A 37 13.04 29.71 -25.08
C ARG A 37 11.78 30.39 -24.55
N TRP A 38 11.92 31.51 -23.85
CA TRP A 38 10.78 32.26 -23.30
C TRP A 38 10.14 33.20 -24.31
N SER A 39 10.90 33.73 -25.27
CA SER A 39 10.40 34.68 -26.27
C SER A 39 9.60 34.05 -27.43
N GLN A 40 9.29 32.75 -27.38
CA GLN A 40 8.57 32.04 -28.46
C GLN A 40 7.14 31.63 -28.08
N ALA A 41 6.68 31.97 -26.85
CA ALA A 41 5.35 31.57 -26.37
C ALA A 41 4.22 32.55 -26.77
N TYR A 42 4.53 33.79 -27.12
CA TYR A 42 3.57 34.79 -27.59
C TYR A 42 4.07 35.37 -28.92
N GLN A 43 3.21 35.42 -29.95
CA GLN A 43 3.59 35.86 -31.30
C GLN A 43 3.34 37.36 -31.52
N SER A 44 2.61 38.05 -30.63
CA SER A 44 2.43 39.50 -30.64
C SER A 44 2.14 40.06 -29.25
N ASP A 45 2.43 41.34 -29.02
CA ASP A 45 2.11 42.06 -27.77
C ASP A 45 0.58 42.20 -27.57
N ASP A 46 -0.21 42.12 -28.65
CA ASP A 46 -1.68 42.15 -28.62
C ASP A 46 -2.29 40.89 -27.98
N ASP A 47 -1.62 39.73 -28.07
CA ASP A 47 -2.06 38.48 -27.44
C ASP A 47 -1.96 38.54 -25.91
N LEU A 48 -1.00 39.33 -25.40
CA LEU A 48 -0.79 39.56 -23.97
C LEU A 48 -1.84 40.55 -23.42
N GLU A 49 -2.17 41.60 -24.17
CA GLU A 49 -3.19 42.58 -23.78
C GLU A 49 -4.61 41.98 -23.81
N GLN A 50 -4.92 41.06 -24.74
CA GLN A 50 -6.22 40.37 -24.77
C GLN A 50 -6.44 39.42 -23.59
N ASP A 51 -5.41 38.69 -23.16
CA ASP A 51 -5.48 37.81 -21.98
C ASP A 51 -5.62 38.63 -20.68
N ILE A 52 -4.98 39.81 -20.60
CA ILE A 52 -5.14 40.73 -19.46
C ILE A 52 -6.56 41.34 -19.44
N ALA A 53 -7.12 41.69 -20.60
CA ALA A 53 -8.45 42.29 -20.69
C ALA A 53 -9.61 41.31 -20.37
N GLN A 54 -9.42 40.00 -20.59
CA GLN A 54 -10.44 38.98 -20.31
C GLN A 54 -10.47 38.47 -18.86
N SER A 55 -9.54 38.93 -18.01
CA SER A 55 -9.44 38.55 -16.59
C SER A 55 -10.41 39.29 -15.64
N ARG A 56 -11.26 40.20 -16.14
CA ARG A 56 -12.26 40.90 -15.31
C ARG A 56 -13.53 40.06 -15.12
N PHE A 57 -13.73 39.54 -13.92
CA PHE A 57 -15.01 38.95 -13.51
C PHE A 57 -16.09 40.03 -13.32
N PRO A 58 -17.37 39.75 -13.60
CA PRO A 58 -18.44 40.73 -13.51
C PRO A 58 -19.19 40.59 -12.18
N PHE A 59 -18.83 41.33 -11.12
CA PHE A 59 -19.72 41.69 -9.99
C PHE A 59 -18.94 42.62 -9.05
N ASP A 60 -18.99 43.92 -9.31
CA ASP A 60 -18.51 44.96 -8.38
C ASP A 60 -19.69 45.42 -7.50
N GLU A 61 -19.59 45.22 -6.18
CA GLU A 61 -20.27 46.09 -5.21
C GLU A 61 -19.42 47.37 -5.02
N PRO A 62 -20.02 48.57 -4.98
CA PRO A 62 -19.25 49.79 -4.88
C PRO A 62 -18.80 50.04 -3.43
N GLY A 63 -17.49 49.89 -3.14
CA GLY A 63 -16.92 50.41 -1.88
C GLY A 63 -15.65 49.78 -1.31
N HIS A 64 -15.03 48.78 -1.94
CA HIS A 64 -13.73 48.24 -1.49
C HIS A 64 -12.80 48.02 -2.68
N GLU A 65 -11.73 48.81 -2.78
CA GLU A 65 -10.62 48.54 -3.70
C GLU A 65 -9.80 47.34 -3.17
N PRO A 66 -9.61 46.26 -3.95
CA PRO A 66 -8.59 45.27 -3.64
C PRO A 66 -7.24 45.84 -4.06
N GLN A 67 -6.31 46.02 -3.11
CA GLN A 67 -4.92 46.35 -3.43
C GLN A 67 -4.24 45.13 -4.09
N THR A 68 -4.08 45.18 -5.41
CA THR A 68 -3.19 44.28 -6.17
C THR A 68 -1.77 44.86 -6.17
N PHE A 69 -0.86 44.23 -5.46
CA PHE A 69 0.58 44.52 -5.59
C PHE A 69 1.11 43.85 -6.86
N ILE A 70 1.26 44.62 -7.93
CA ILE A 70 2.03 44.23 -9.11
C ILE A 70 3.48 44.63 -8.83
N TYR A 71 4.38 43.64 -8.81
CA TYR A 71 5.82 43.88 -8.66
C TYR A 71 6.40 44.28 -10.03
N ASP A 72 6.66 45.57 -10.22
CA ASP A 72 7.35 46.11 -11.39
C ASP A 72 8.80 46.47 -11.04
N ALA A 73 9.72 45.54 -11.31
CA ALA A 73 11.15 45.69 -11.01
C ALA A 73 11.81 46.88 -11.74
N LYS A 74 11.16 47.45 -12.76
CA LYS A 74 11.67 48.58 -13.52
C LYS A 74 11.40 49.91 -12.81
N GLU A 75 10.27 50.02 -12.11
CA GLU A 75 9.84 51.26 -11.45
C GLU A 75 10.63 51.54 -10.15
N ASP A 76 11.06 50.48 -9.45
CA ASP A 76 11.83 50.61 -8.20
C ASP A 76 13.33 50.88 -8.45
N MET A 77 13.88 50.45 -9.59
CA MET A 77 15.23 50.82 -10.02
C MET A 77 15.35 52.30 -10.40
N GLU A 78 14.30 52.90 -10.97
CA GLU A 78 14.26 54.34 -11.30
C GLU A 78 14.12 55.24 -10.06
N LYS A 79 13.67 54.69 -8.92
CA LYS A 79 13.46 55.42 -7.65
C LYS A 79 14.66 55.42 -6.71
N GLY A 80 15.78 54.76 -7.06
CA GLY A 80 17.05 54.84 -6.32
C GLY A 80 16.99 54.27 -4.90
N LEU A 81 16.09 53.33 -4.62
CA LEU A 81 16.01 52.64 -3.33
C LEU A 81 17.08 51.52 -3.29
N PRO A 82 17.79 51.33 -2.16
CA PRO A 82 18.80 50.28 -2.06
C PRO A 82 18.13 48.90 -2.17
N PRO A 83 18.77 47.91 -2.83
CA PRO A 83 18.25 46.56 -2.87
C PRO A 83 18.15 46.03 -1.44
N TYR A 84 16.98 45.49 -1.09
CA TYR A 84 16.71 44.92 0.22
C TYR A 84 17.78 43.86 0.54
N ASP A 85 18.43 44.00 1.69
CA ASP A 85 19.46 43.07 2.14
C ASP A 85 18.80 41.73 2.52
N LEU A 86 18.79 40.80 1.57
CA LEU A 86 18.23 39.46 1.73
C LEU A 86 19.11 38.55 2.62
N SER A 87 20.29 39.01 3.04
CA SER A 87 21.23 38.19 3.83
C SER A 87 20.71 37.85 5.23
N GLY A 88 19.86 38.70 5.82
CA GLY A 88 19.22 38.44 7.12
C GLY A 88 18.01 37.50 7.06
N LEU A 89 17.35 37.40 5.89
CA LEU A 89 16.18 36.53 5.69
C LEU A 89 16.58 35.08 5.40
N GLU A 90 17.76 34.85 4.82
CA GLU A 90 18.32 33.50 4.70
C GLU A 90 18.68 32.90 6.08
N THR A 91 19.08 33.73 7.05
CA THR A 91 19.51 33.23 8.37
C THR A 91 18.34 32.84 9.27
N ASP A 92 17.21 33.58 9.23
CA ASP A 92 16.03 33.27 10.05
C ASP A 92 15.21 32.09 9.49
N LEU A 93 15.30 31.81 8.19
CA LEU A 93 14.67 30.64 7.56
C LEU A 93 15.49 29.35 7.71
N GLU A 94 16.81 29.45 7.86
CA GLU A 94 17.66 28.31 8.19
C GLU A 94 17.47 27.80 9.63
N GLU A 95 17.01 28.64 10.56
CA GLU A 95 16.80 28.25 11.97
C GLU A 95 15.45 27.56 12.25
N THR A 96 14.44 27.68 11.37
CA THR A 96 13.08 27.18 11.64
C THR A 96 12.76 25.82 11.02
N VAL A 97 13.52 25.39 10.01
CA VAL A 97 13.48 24.01 9.48
C VAL A 97 14.67 23.27 10.06
N ASP A 98 14.41 22.30 10.93
CA ASP A 98 15.41 21.39 11.51
C ASP A 98 16.30 20.83 10.37
N GLN A 99 17.49 21.42 10.12
CA GLN A 99 18.39 21.16 8.97
C GLN A 99 18.85 19.68 8.84
N ASP A 100 18.45 18.82 9.77
CA ASP A 100 18.73 17.39 9.82
C ASP A 100 17.56 16.51 9.35
N PHE A 101 16.43 17.06 8.88
CA PHE A 101 15.30 16.29 8.33
C PHE A 101 15.40 16.10 6.82
N ASP A 102 15.99 14.98 6.39
CA ASP A 102 16.11 14.57 4.98
C ASP A 102 14.89 13.70 4.57
N ASP A 103 13.84 14.35 4.07
CA ASP A 103 12.68 13.65 3.47
C ASP A 103 12.91 13.42 1.97
N PRO A 104 12.96 12.16 1.50
CA PRO A 104 13.20 11.85 0.09
C PRO A 104 12.06 12.30 -0.85
N ASN A 105 10.90 12.65 -0.32
CA ASN A 105 9.77 13.17 -1.09
C ASN A 105 9.79 14.70 -1.23
N LEU A 106 10.68 15.41 -0.50
CA LEU A 106 10.82 16.86 -0.57
C LEU A 106 11.90 17.24 -1.61
N GLU A 107 11.55 18.08 -2.59
CA GLU A 107 12.54 18.64 -3.52
C GLU A 107 13.12 19.95 -2.95
N TRP A 108 14.43 19.96 -2.66
CA TRP A 108 15.14 21.16 -2.21
C TRP A 108 15.48 22.04 -3.41
N GLY A 109 14.77 23.17 -3.58
CA GLY A 109 15.05 24.14 -4.63
C GLY A 109 14.59 25.56 -4.28
N PRO A 110 15.10 26.60 -4.97
CA PRO A 110 14.79 28.02 -4.72
C PRO A 110 13.33 28.41 -5.01
N GLN A 111 12.48 27.45 -5.39
CA GLN A 111 11.03 27.62 -5.56
C GLN A 111 10.24 27.33 -4.28
N ASN A 112 10.88 26.96 -3.17
CA ASN A 112 10.25 26.81 -1.84
C ASN A 112 10.02 28.17 -1.15
N ILE A 113 9.66 29.19 -1.93
CA ILE A 113 9.21 30.48 -1.40
C ILE A 113 7.86 30.22 -0.72
N SER A 114 7.88 30.18 0.61
CA SER A 114 6.75 30.45 1.53
C SER A 114 5.35 30.22 0.92
N PHE A 115 4.98 28.97 0.66
CA PHE A 115 3.59 28.61 0.45
C PHE A 115 2.92 28.47 1.81
N GLU A 116 2.70 29.57 2.54
CA GLU A 116 1.90 29.49 3.78
C GLU A 116 0.52 28.87 3.51
N ASP A 117 -0.01 29.07 2.30
CA ASP A 117 -1.35 28.64 1.88
C ASP A 117 -1.40 27.35 1.05
N ASP A 118 -0.29 26.63 0.86
CA ASP A 118 -0.28 25.36 0.12
C ASP A 118 0.64 24.31 0.76
N SER A 119 0.38 23.02 0.47
CA SER A 119 1.21 21.94 1.01
C SER A 119 2.64 21.97 0.41
N PRO A 120 3.70 21.69 1.21
CA PRO A 120 5.07 21.62 0.70
C PRO A 120 5.28 20.47 -0.30
N TYR A 121 4.42 19.45 -0.29
CA TYR A 121 4.53 18.29 -1.17
C TYR A 121 3.75 18.49 -2.48
N PRO A 122 4.40 18.47 -3.65
CA PRO A 122 3.73 18.61 -4.93
C PRO A 122 2.64 17.54 -5.18
N GLU A 123 2.83 16.34 -4.66
CA GLU A 123 1.88 15.23 -4.75
C GLU A 123 0.56 15.59 -4.06
N VAL A 124 0.64 16.18 -2.87
CA VAL A 124 -0.52 16.59 -2.08
C VAL A 124 -1.23 17.76 -2.78
N ARG A 125 -0.49 18.78 -3.22
CA ARG A 125 -1.06 19.92 -3.97
C ARG A 125 -1.82 19.49 -5.22
N SER A 126 -1.34 18.44 -5.91
CA SER A 126 -1.97 17.95 -7.14
C SER A 126 -3.32 17.24 -6.92
N ALA A 127 -3.54 16.71 -5.71
CA ALA A 127 -4.64 15.81 -5.39
C ALA A 127 -5.64 16.36 -4.36
N VAL A 128 -5.23 17.29 -3.49
CA VAL A 128 -6.00 17.77 -2.34
C VAL A 128 -6.30 19.27 -2.46
N ALA A 129 -7.55 19.67 -2.22
CA ALA A 129 -7.94 21.08 -2.20
C ALA A 129 -7.43 21.80 -0.94
N ASN A 130 -7.03 23.06 -1.08
CA ASN A 130 -6.55 23.92 0.00
C ASN A 130 -7.67 24.72 0.70
N THR A 131 -8.93 24.51 0.32
CA THR A 131 -10.11 25.17 0.91
C THR A 131 -11.03 24.16 1.62
N ASP A 132 -11.90 24.67 2.48
CA ASP A 132 -12.91 23.87 3.18
C ASP A 132 -14.17 24.69 3.51
N ASP A 133 -15.33 24.05 3.38
CA ASP A 133 -16.63 24.54 3.84
C ASP A 133 -17.10 23.72 5.07
N PRO A 134 -17.04 24.29 6.29
CA PRO A 134 -17.47 23.61 7.51
C PRO A 134 -18.97 23.30 7.61
N GLU A 135 -19.83 23.98 6.84
CA GLU A 135 -21.28 23.81 6.89
C GLU A 135 -21.77 22.71 5.95
N MET A 136 -20.92 22.25 5.02
CA MET A 136 -21.24 21.19 4.08
C MET A 136 -21.74 19.92 4.78
N PRO A 137 -22.95 19.41 4.45
CA PRO A 137 -23.50 18.20 5.05
C PRO A 137 -22.56 17.00 4.95
N VAL A 138 -22.43 16.25 6.06
CA VAL A 138 -21.60 15.04 6.15
C VAL A 138 -22.38 13.87 6.76
N ASN A 139 -23.00 14.10 7.91
CA ASN A 139 -23.75 13.10 8.67
C ASN A 139 -25.22 13.08 8.24
N THR A 140 -25.52 12.39 7.14
CA THR A 140 -26.86 12.36 6.54
C THR A 140 -27.40 10.92 6.50
N LEU A 141 -28.72 10.77 6.50
CA LEU A 141 -29.35 9.44 6.37
C LEU A 141 -28.89 8.72 5.09
N ARG A 142 -28.80 9.46 3.98
CA ARG A 142 -28.29 8.97 2.70
C ARG A 142 -26.87 8.40 2.83
N ALA A 143 -25.95 9.12 3.48
CA ALA A 143 -24.57 8.66 3.66
C ALA A 143 -24.51 7.37 4.49
N TRP A 144 -25.32 7.25 5.55
CA TRP A 144 -25.39 6.03 6.37
C TRP A 144 -25.96 4.84 5.61
N LEU A 145 -27.05 5.01 4.87
CA LEU A 145 -27.68 3.91 4.13
C LEU A 145 -26.77 3.40 3.01
N LEU A 146 -26.16 4.30 2.23
CA LEU A 146 -25.19 3.92 1.19
C LEU A 146 -23.92 3.33 1.81
N GLY A 147 -23.41 3.91 2.90
CA GLY A 147 -22.24 3.42 3.59
C GLY A 147 -22.42 2.00 4.15
N ILE A 148 -23.55 1.74 4.82
CA ILE A 148 -23.89 0.40 5.33
C ILE A 148 -24.10 -0.59 4.18
N PHE A 149 -24.77 -0.17 3.10
CA PHE A 149 -24.95 -1.01 1.91
C PHE A 149 -23.60 -1.51 1.35
N PHE A 150 -22.63 -0.61 1.17
CA PHE A 150 -21.30 -0.99 0.70
C PHE A 150 -20.49 -1.76 1.76
N ALA A 151 -20.67 -1.46 3.05
CA ALA A 151 -20.10 -2.21 4.17
C ALA A 151 -20.69 -3.62 4.35
N ILE A 152 -21.73 -3.99 3.59
CA ILE A 152 -22.26 -5.35 3.50
C ILE A 152 -21.75 -6.01 2.21
N ILE A 153 -21.99 -5.38 1.06
CA ILE A 153 -21.75 -6.00 -0.24
C ILE A 153 -20.26 -6.26 -0.49
N ILE A 154 -19.39 -5.28 -0.23
CA ILE A 154 -17.96 -5.40 -0.54
C ILE A 154 -17.28 -6.48 0.31
N PRO A 155 -17.35 -6.44 1.65
CA PRO A 155 -16.79 -7.51 2.48
C PRO A 155 -17.37 -8.89 2.13
N GLY A 156 -18.67 -8.98 1.85
CA GLY A 156 -19.30 -10.26 1.47
C GLY A 156 -18.76 -10.82 0.16
N VAL A 157 -18.65 -9.98 -0.88
CA VAL A 157 -18.07 -10.36 -2.18
C VAL A 157 -16.60 -10.74 -2.03
N ASN A 158 -15.83 -9.97 -1.26
CA ASN A 158 -14.42 -10.26 -1.05
C ASN A 158 -14.23 -11.55 -0.25
N GLN A 159 -15.05 -11.82 0.76
CA GLN A 159 -15.02 -13.09 1.48
C GLN A 159 -15.34 -14.27 0.56
N PHE A 160 -16.33 -14.11 -0.31
CA PHE A 160 -16.69 -15.13 -1.29
C PHE A 160 -15.49 -15.47 -2.19
N PHE A 161 -14.83 -14.46 -2.76
CA PHE A 161 -13.69 -14.68 -3.64
C PHE A 161 -12.40 -15.05 -2.92
N TYR A 162 -12.29 -14.80 -1.61
CA TYR A 162 -11.09 -15.07 -0.82
C TYR A 162 -10.68 -16.55 -0.85
N PHE A 163 -11.66 -17.46 -0.83
CA PHE A 163 -11.44 -18.90 -0.89
C PHE A 163 -11.21 -19.45 -2.31
N ARG A 164 -11.39 -18.62 -3.35
CA ARG A 164 -11.27 -19.02 -4.75
C ARG A 164 -9.89 -18.67 -5.33
N TYR A 165 -9.44 -19.45 -6.32
CA TYR A 165 -8.25 -19.13 -7.11
C TYR A 165 -8.57 -18.98 -8.62
N PRO A 166 -8.20 -17.86 -9.26
CA PRO A 166 -7.65 -16.64 -8.67
C PRO A 166 -8.70 -15.88 -7.85
N ALA A 167 -8.27 -15.24 -6.76
CA ALA A 167 -9.13 -14.38 -5.96
C ALA A 167 -9.29 -13.01 -6.62
N VAL A 168 -10.50 -12.46 -6.61
CA VAL A 168 -10.78 -11.08 -7.02
C VAL A 168 -11.00 -10.26 -5.75
N THR A 169 -10.22 -9.19 -5.57
CA THR A 169 -10.38 -8.28 -4.43
C THR A 169 -10.93 -6.94 -4.89
N VAL A 170 -12.08 -6.57 -4.36
CA VAL A 170 -12.74 -5.29 -4.55
C VAL A 170 -12.19 -4.30 -3.53
N THR A 171 -11.54 -3.23 -3.99
CA THR A 171 -10.95 -2.20 -3.12
C THR A 171 -11.94 -1.08 -2.81
N GLY A 172 -11.55 -0.16 -1.91
CA GLY A 172 -12.32 1.04 -1.57
C GLY A 172 -12.58 2.01 -2.73
N LEU A 173 -11.97 1.82 -3.90
CA LEU A 173 -12.29 2.61 -5.09
C LEU A 173 -13.67 2.29 -5.67
N VAL A 174 -14.14 1.04 -5.57
CA VAL A 174 -15.46 0.65 -6.09
C VAL A 174 -16.62 1.37 -5.40
N PRO A 175 -16.70 1.44 -4.05
CA PRO A 175 -17.74 2.24 -3.40
C PRO A 175 -17.60 3.73 -3.74
N GLN A 176 -16.38 4.23 -3.95
CA GLN A 176 -16.14 5.60 -4.42
C GLN A 176 -16.72 5.87 -5.83
N LEU A 177 -16.64 4.92 -6.74
CA LEU A 177 -17.22 5.11 -8.07
C LEU A 177 -18.74 4.92 -8.08
N LEU A 178 -19.22 3.85 -7.44
CA LEU A 178 -20.63 3.44 -7.52
C LEU A 178 -21.55 4.29 -6.64
N SER A 179 -21.06 4.81 -5.51
CA SER A 179 -21.90 5.64 -4.64
C SER A 179 -22.15 7.04 -5.22
N PHE A 180 -21.33 7.53 -6.14
CA PHE A 180 -21.54 8.83 -6.80
C PHE A 180 -22.87 8.92 -7.58
N PRO A 181 -23.15 8.07 -8.59
CA PRO A 181 -24.42 8.11 -9.29
C PRO A 181 -25.60 7.79 -8.37
N LEU A 182 -25.44 6.88 -7.40
CA LEU A 182 -26.49 6.56 -6.42
C LEU A 182 -26.82 7.76 -5.52
N GLY A 183 -25.82 8.50 -5.07
CA GLY A 183 -25.97 9.70 -4.25
C GLY A 183 -26.66 10.82 -5.02
N ARG A 184 -26.28 11.04 -6.29
CA ARG A 184 -26.94 12.02 -7.17
C ARG A 184 -28.38 11.62 -7.49
N LEU A 185 -28.64 10.34 -7.74
CA LEU A 185 -29.99 9.81 -7.96
C LEU A 185 -30.86 10.02 -6.71
N TRP A 186 -30.34 9.74 -5.52
CA TRP A 186 -31.05 10.00 -4.28
C TRP A 186 -31.33 11.50 -4.10
N ALA A 187 -30.37 12.38 -4.40
CA ALA A 187 -30.57 13.83 -4.35
C ALA A 187 -31.70 14.29 -5.30
N ALA A 188 -31.84 13.66 -6.46
CA ALA A 188 -32.85 14.00 -7.45
C ALA A 188 -34.24 13.43 -7.17
N VAL A 189 -34.31 12.22 -6.59
CA VAL A 189 -35.57 11.46 -6.48
C VAL A 189 -36.15 11.49 -5.05
N ALA A 190 -35.31 11.52 -4.02
CA ALA A 190 -35.79 11.42 -2.65
C ALA A 190 -36.57 12.68 -2.21
N PRO A 191 -37.69 12.52 -1.49
CA PRO A 191 -38.49 13.65 -1.05
C PRO A 191 -37.72 14.50 -0.04
N ASN A 192 -37.83 15.83 -0.18
CA ASN A 192 -37.28 16.78 0.78
C ASN A 192 -38.21 16.91 1.99
N VAL A 193 -38.31 15.83 2.77
CA VAL A 193 -39.09 15.76 4.01
C VAL A 193 -38.18 15.41 5.18
N THR A 194 -38.52 15.94 6.35
CA THR A 194 -37.82 15.63 7.60
C THR A 194 -38.66 14.64 8.39
N VAL A 195 -38.11 13.46 8.66
CA VAL A 195 -38.78 12.40 9.44
C VAL A 195 -38.04 12.26 10.76
N LEU A 196 -38.76 12.38 11.88
CA LEU A 196 -38.19 12.31 13.24
C LEU A 196 -37.00 13.27 13.46
N GLY A 197 -37.04 14.45 12.84
CA GLY A 197 -35.98 15.46 12.93
C GLY A 197 -34.76 15.20 12.03
N VAL A 198 -34.76 14.14 11.21
CA VAL A 198 -33.70 13.82 10.25
C VAL A 198 -34.17 14.14 8.82
N PRO A 199 -33.47 15.00 8.06
CA PRO A 199 -33.82 15.27 6.67
C PRO A 199 -33.51 14.04 5.79
N ILE A 200 -34.51 13.54 5.06
CA ILE A 200 -34.34 12.42 4.12
C ILE A 200 -33.48 12.84 2.91
N ASN A 201 -33.66 14.08 2.44
CA ASN A 201 -32.88 14.66 1.38
C ASN A 201 -32.32 16.02 1.83
N PRO A 202 -31.06 16.09 2.27
CA PRO A 202 -30.44 17.33 2.75
C PRO A 202 -29.99 18.27 1.60
N GLY A 203 -30.24 17.89 0.33
CA GLY A 203 -29.83 18.64 -0.84
C GLY A 203 -28.85 17.87 -1.75
N PRO A 204 -28.05 18.59 -2.56
CA PRO A 204 -27.07 17.99 -3.46
C PRO A 204 -26.14 17.01 -2.74
N PHE A 205 -25.73 15.95 -3.43
CA PHE A 205 -24.79 14.99 -2.86
C PHE A 205 -23.40 15.60 -2.74
N THR A 206 -22.92 15.75 -1.50
CA THR A 206 -21.67 16.46 -1.22
C THR A 206 -20.45 15.54 -1.33
N VAL A 207 -19.26 16.14 -1.52
CA VAL A 207 -18.01 15.38 -1.47
C VAL A 207 -17.77 14.76 -0.09
N LYS A 208 -18.20 15.42 0.99
CA LYS A 208 -18.02 14.90 2.36
C LYS A 208 -18.91 13.70 2.67
N GLU A 209 -20.19 13.73 2.25
CA GLU A 209 -21.05 12.53 2.30
C GLU A 209 -20.41 11.38 1.52
N HIS A 210 -19.88 11.68 0.33
CA HIS A 210 -19.27 10.69 -0.56
C HIS A 210 -18.03 10.02 0.06
N VAL A 211 -17.17 10.81 0.72
CA VAL A 211 -15.98 10.30 1.42
C VAL A 211 -16.38 9.39 2.59
N VAL A 212 -17.39 9.75 3.38
CA VAL A 212 -17.87 8.90 4.48
C VAL A 212 -18.40 7.56 3.96
N VAL A 213 -19.22 7.56 2.90
CA VAL A 213 -19.72 6.33 2.27
C VAL A 213 -18.57 5.44 1.81
N THR A 214 -17.57 6.03 1.18
CA THR A 214 -16.40 5.32 0.67
C THR A 214 -15.58 4.70 1.79
N ILE A 215 -15.33 5.44 2.87
CA ILE A 215 -14.58 4.93 4.03
C ILE A 215 -15.35 3.79 4.71
N MET A 216 -16.67 3.90 4.84
CA MET A 216 -17.51 2.81 5.37
C MET A 216 -17.43 1.55 4.49
N GLY A 217 -17.45 1.71 3.16
CA GLY A 217 -17.28 0.58 2.24
C GLY A 217 -15.85 0.03 2.19
N GLY A 218 -14.85 0.83 2.53
CA GLY A 218 -13.43 0.50 2.43
C GLY A 218 -12.83 -0.15 3.69
N VAL A 219 -13.21 0.32 4.88
CA VAL A 219 -12.56 -0.06 6.16
C VAL A 219 -12.62 -1.56 6.45
N GLY A 220 -13.69 -2.23 6.02
CA GLY A 220 -13.87 -3.67 6.14
C GLY A 220 -13.84 -4.41 4.81
N ALA A 221 -13.36 -3.78 3.72
CA ALA A 221 -13.40 -4.39 2.40
C ALA A 221 -12.56 -5.68 2.33
N VAL A 222 -11.34 -5.64 2.87
CA VAL A 222 -10.45 -6.81 2.87
C VAL A 222 -10.98 -7.87 3.84
N SER A 223 -10.94 -9.14 3.42
CA SER A 223 -11.30 -10.28 4.26
C SER A 223 -10.51 -10.26 5.57
N ALA A 224 -11.22 -10.39 6.70
CA ALA A 224 -10.59 -10.34 8.02
C ALA A 224 -9.69 -11.57 8.25
N TYR A 225 -8.43 -11.32 8.57
CA TYR A 225 -7.43 -12.37 8.80
C TYR A 225 -7.84 -13.42 9.86
N ALA A 226 -8.66 -13.02 10.83
CA ALA A 226 -9.21 -13.92 11.84
C ALA A 226 -10.13 -15.01 11.26
N THR A 227 -10.73 -14.81 10.09
CA THR A 227 -11.61 -15.80 9.47
C THR A 227 -10.83 -17.03 8.98
N ASP A 228 -9.53 -16.88 8.67
CA ASP A 228 -8.65 -18.01 8.37
C ASP A 228 -8.43 -18.92 9.58
N ILE A 229 -8.46 -18.40 10.80
CA ILE A 229 -8.38 -19.24 12.01
C ILE A 229 -9.53 -20.23 11.99
N VAL A 230 -10.75 -19.73 11.76
CA VAL A 230 -11.96 -20.55 11.70
C VAL A 230 -11.88 -21.55 10.54
N ALA A 231 -11.43 -21.10 9.36
CA ALA A 231 -11.30 -21.96 8.19
C ALA A 231 -10.27 -23.08 8.41
N VAL A 232 -9.11 -22.77 8.99
CA VAL A 232 -8.07 -23.77 9.29
C VAL A 232 -8.50 -24.70 10.42
N GLN A 233 -9.17 -24.19 11.46
CA GLN A 233 -9.75 -25.03 12.52
C GLN A 233 -10.69 -26.08 11.93
N ARG A 234 -11.59 -25.68 11.02
CA ARG A 234 -12.54 -26.59 10.35
C ARG A 234 -11.85 -27.56 9.38
N VAL A 235 -11.03 -27.06 8.46
CA VAL A 235 -10.48 -27.86 7.35
C VAL A 235 -9.26 -28.71 7.76
N PHE A 236 -8.34 -28.16 8.55
CA PHE A 236 -7.08 -28.84 8.90
C PHE A 236 -7.17 -29.59 10.23
N TYR A 237 -7.88 -29.05 11.22
CA TYR A 237 -7.95 -29.60 12.57
C TYR A 237 -9.29 -30.25 12.92
N ASN A 238 -10.29 -30.20 12.03
CA ASN A 238 -11.63 -30.76 12.25
C ASN A 238 -12.30 -30.24 13.55
N GLN A 239 -12.13 -28.94 13.82
CA GLN A 239 -12.66 -28.22 14.96
C GLN A 239 -13.75 -27.24 14.52
N ASP A 240 -15.01 -27.56 14.86
CA ASP A 240 -16.17 -26.70 14.55
C ASP A 240 -16.67 -25.98 15.80
N TYR A 241 -16.32 -24.70 15.93
CA TYR A 241 -16.76 -23.84 17.03
C TYR A 241 -17.96 -22.97 16.65
N SER A 242 -18.77 -22.63 17.65
CA SER A 242 -20.00 -21.82 17.50
C SER A 242 -19.74 -20.46 16.84
N PHE A 243 -20.74 -19.92 16.14
CA PHE A 243 -20.68 -18.58 15.54
C PHE A 243 -20.28 -17.48 16.54
N LEU A 244 -20.70 -17.58 17.81
CA LEU A 244 -20.35 -16.60 18.83
C LEU A 244 -18.83 -16.52 19.09
N TYR A 245 -18.14 -17.67 19.12
CA TYR A 245 -16.68 -17.71 19.24
C TYR A 245 -16.01 -16.99 18.06
N GLN A 246 -16.44 -17.33 16.85
CA GLN A 246 -15.93 -16.73 15.62
C GLN A 246 -16.15 -15.21 15.63
N TRP A 247 -17.35 -14.78 16.00
CA TRP A 247 -17.75 -13.37 16.06
C TRP A 247 -16.95 -12.59 17.11
N LEU A 248 -16.76 -13.13 18.31
CA LEU A 248 -15.97 -12.48 19.37
C LEU A 248 -14.52 -12.27 18.92
N ILE A 249 -13.89 -13.25 18.27
CA ILE A 249 -12.52 -13.14 17.77
C ILE A 249 -12.42 -12.11 16.65
N VAL A 250 -13.33 -12.16 15.67
CA VAL A 250 -13.32 -11.21 14.55
C VAL A 250 -13.54 -9.80 15.05
N MET A 251 -14.56 -9.55 15.87
CA MET A 251 -14.82 -8.21 16.42
C MET A 251 -13.63 -7.69 17.23
N SER A 252 -13.11 -8.53 18.12
CA SER A 252 -11.96 -8.21 18.97
C SER A 252 -10.75 -7.79 18.13
N THR A 253 -10.35 -8.63 17.17
CA THR A 253 -9.15 -8.40 16.34
C THR A 253 -9.30 -7.23 15.36
N GLN A 254 -10.50 -7.00 14.81
CA GLN A 254 -10.73 -5.91 13.84
C GLN A 254 -10.80 -4.53 14.50
N LEU A 255 -11.43 -4.42 15.68
CA LEU A 255 -11.68 -3.12 16.32
C LEU A 255 -10.61 -2.71 17.34
N ILE A 256 -9.86 -3.65 17.93
CA ILE A 256 -8.83 -3.31 18.92
C ILE A 256 -7.72 -2.41 18.35
N GLY A 257 -7.42 -2.56 17.05
CA GLY A 257 -6.48 -1.70 16.33
C GLY A 257 -6.89 -0.23 16.27
N PHE A 258 -8.19 0.09 16.29
CA PHE A 258 -8.67 1.48 16.22
C PHE A 258 -8.24 2.29 17.44
N ALA A 259 -8.15 1.65 18.60
CA ALA A 259 -7.65 2.28 19.81
C ALA A 259 -6.17 2.68 19.69
N MET A 260 -5.35 1.80 19.09
CA MET A 260 -3.93 2.09 18.83
C MET A 260 -3.76 3.14 17.74
N GLY A 261 -4.58 3.11 16.68
CA GLY A 261 -4.59 4.13 15.64
C GLY A 261 -4.96 5.53 16.16
N GLY A 262 -5.83 5.60 17.18
CA GLY A 262 -6.13 6.86 17.89
C GLY A 262 -4.90 7.50 18.53
N ILE A 263 -4.01 6.70 19.13
CA ILE A 263 -2.72 7.15 19.67
C ILE A 263 -1.76 7.49 18.52
N GLY A 264 -1.75 6.67 17.47
CA GLY A 264 -0.93 6.84 16.27
C GLY A 264 -1.23 8.12 15.48
N LYS A 265 -2.44 8.68 15.58
CA LYS A 265 -2.89 9.87 14.83
C LYS A 265 -1.90 11.04 14.92
N ARG A 266 -1.35 11.31 16.11
CA ARG A 266 -0.38 12.40 16.32
C ARG A 266 0.92 12.22 15.52
N TYR A 267 1.32 10.98 15.29
CA TYR A 267 2.57 10.62 14.61
C TYR A 267 2.38 10.32 13.13
N LEU A 268 1.20 9.79 12.75
CA LEU A 268 0.96 9.22 11.43
C LEU A 268 0.01 10.05 10.56
N VAL A 269 -0.76 10.98 11.15
CA VAL A 269 -1.78 11.77 10.42
C VAL A 269 -1.47 13.25 10.45
N SER A 270 -1.18 13.80 11.63
CA SER A 270 -0.92 15.23 11.81
C SER A 270 0.30 15.76 11.06
N PRO A 271 1.45 15.05 10.98
CA PRO A 271 2.61 15.55 10.26
C PRO A 271 2.39 15.66 8.74
N PRO A 272 2.86 16.75 8.09
CA PRO A 272 2.75 16.89 6.63
C PRO A 272 3.58 15.85 5.88
N SER A 273 4.71 15.40 6.43
CA SER A 273 5.57 14.38 5.83
C SER A 273 4.94 12.99 5.74
N MET A 274 3.86 12.74 6.47
CA MET A 274 3.11 11.48 6.42
C MET A 274 2.04 11.60 5.34
N ILE A 275 2.44 11.35 4.09
CA ILE A 275 1.65 11.66 2.89
C ILE A 275 0.52 10.65 2.67
N TRP A 276 0.77 9.36 2.92
CA TRP A 276 -0.10 8.24 2.55
C TRP A 276 -0.45 8.25 1.05
N PRO A 277 0.49 7.88 0.16
CA PRO A 277 0.34 8.07 -1.28
C PRO A 277 -0.91 7.41 -1.89
N SER A 278 -1.32 6.24 -1.39
CA SER A 278 -2.56 5.57 -1.81
C SER A 278 -3.82 6.43 -1.59
N ASN A 279 -3.88 7.21 -0.51
CA ASN A 279 -5.02 8.09 -0.24
C ASN A 279 -5.11 9.26 -1.24
N LEU A 280 -3.99 9.68 -1.83
CA LEU A 280 -3.98 10.74 -2.84
C LEU A 280 -4.71 10.30 -4.12
N VAL A 281 -4.67 9.00 -4.45
CA VAL A 281 -5.45 8.43 -5.55
C VAL A 281 -6.94 8.64 -5.30
N SER A 282 -7.42 8.31 -4.10
CA SER A 282 -8.81 8.55 -3.70
C SER A 282 -9.17 10.03 -3.68
N CYS A 283 -8.30 10.91 -3.14
CA CYS A 283 -8.53 12.36 -3.14
C CYS A 283 -8.69 12.92 -4.57
N ALA A 284 -7.78 12.53 -5.47
CA ALA A 284 -7.81 12.96 -6.86
C ALA A 284 -9.09 12.50 -7.57
N LEU A 285 -9.56 11.28 -7.30
CA LEU A 285 -10.81 10.77 -7.86
C LEU A 285 -12.05 11.51 -7.30
N PHE A 286 -12.12 11.77 -5.98
CA PHE A 286 -13.23 12.55 -5.38
C PHE A 286 -13.36 13.93 -6.01
N ASN A 287 -12.24 14.63 -6.12
CA ASN A 287 -12.21 15.97 -6.67
C ASN A 287 -12.50 15.97 -8.18
N THR A 288 -12.17 14.89 -8.88
CA THR A 288 -12.52 14.71 -10.30
C THR A 288 -14.02 14.53 -10.47
N LEU A 289 -14.67 13.70 -9.65
CA LEU A 289 -16.11 13.44 -9.72
C LEU A 289 -16.97 14.63 -9.30
N HIS A 290 -16.52 15.41 -8.31
CA HIS A 290 -17.22 16.59 -7.80
C HIS A 290 -16.75 17.93 -8.40
N SER A 291 -15.94 17.89 -9.46
CA SER A 291 -15.47 19.05 -10.25
C SER A 291 -14.95 20.24 -9.43
N GLN A 292 -14.16 19.99 -8.37
CA GLN A 292 -13.56 21.05 -7.56
C GLN A 292 -12.43 21.76 -8.31
N TYR A 293 -12.25 23.07 -8.08
CA TYR A 293 -11.16 23.87 -8.65
C TYR A 293 -9.84 23.56 -7.93
N TYR A 294 -8.73 23.47 -8.66
CA TYR A 294 -7.41 23.12 -8.11
C TYR A 294 -6.46 24.29 -8.24
N ALA A 295 -5.78 24.65 -7.15
CA ALA A 295 -4.64 25.55 -7.21
C ALA A 295 -3.43 24.80 -7.79
N GLY A 296 -2.69 25.43 -8.71
CA GLY A 296 -1.31 25.02 -8.98
C GLY A 296 -0.96 24.42 -10.35
N VAL A 297 -1.87 24.36 -11.34
CA VAL A 297 -1.43 24.07 -12.72
C VAL A 297 -2.23 24.93 -13.68
N GLY A 298 -1.56 25.90 -14.31
CA GLY A 298 -2.15 26.88 -15.22
C GLY A 298 -2.96 26.28 -16.37
N HIS A 299 -3.53 27.16 -17.20
CA HIS A 299 -4.42 26.90 -18.35
C HIS A 299 -3.82 26.03 -19.48
N ARG A 300 -3.07 24.97 -19.18
CA ARG A 300 -2.70 23.96 -20.18
C ARG A 300 -3.96 23.27 -20.67
N GLY A 301 -4.33 23.61 -21.91
CA GLY A 301 -5.36 22.93 -22.69
C GLY A 301 -5.17 21.40 -22.70
N GLY A 302 -6.28 20.68 -22.80
CA GLY A 302 -6.30 19.22 -22.79
C GLY A 302 -7.66 18.68 -22.33
N ILE A 303 -7.78 17.36 -22.32
CA ILE A 303 -9.01 16.66 -21.90
C ILE A 303 -9.28 16.92 -20.40
N SER A 304 -10.55 17.03 -20.00
CA SER A 304 -10.90 17.14 -18.58
C SER A 304 -10.53 15.86 -17.82
N ARG A 305 -10.23 15.95 -16.51
CA ARG A 305 -9.92 14.76 -15.69
C ARG A 305 -11.05 13.72 -15.75
N GLU A 306 -12.31 14.15 -15.77
CA GLU A 306 -13.49 13.28 -15.90
C GLU A 306 -13.52 12.51 -17.23
N ARG A 307 -13.33 13.20 -18.37
CA ARG A 307 -13.32 12.55 -19.69
C ARG A 307 -12.13 11.61 -19.82
N PHE A 308 -10.97 12.01 -19.29
CA PHE A 308 -9.78 11.16 -19.27
C PHE A 308 -10.01 9.90 -18.43
N PHE A 309 -10.59 10.04 -17.23
CA PHE A 309 -10.99 8.93 -16.38
C PHE A 309 -11.91 7.95 -17.12
N LEU A 310 -12.97 8.45 -17.77
CA LEU A 310 -13.93 7.61 -18.47
C LEU A 310 -13.29 6.82 -19.60
N TYR A 311 -12.43 7.45 -20.41
CA TYR A 311 -11.74 6.77 -21.52
C TYR A 311 -10.76 5.71 -21.01
N ALA A 312 -9.98 6.03 -19.98
CA ALA A 312 -9.05 5.07 -19.37
C ALA A 312 -9.81 3.90 -18.71
N PHE A 313 -10.92 4.18 -18.03
CA PHE A 313 -11.76 3.18 -17.38
C PHE A 313 -12.37 2.20 -18.39
N ILE A 314 -12.99 2.70 -19.47
CA ILE A 314 -13.55 1.85 -20.53
C ILE A 314 -12.44 1.07 -21.22
N GLY A 315 -11.29 1.71 -21.48
CA GLY A 315 -10.12 1.06 -22.05
C GLY A 315 -9.64 -0.11 -21.20
N ALA A 316 -9.47 0.09 -19.89
CA ALA A 316 -9.07 -0.96 -18.95
C ALA A 316 -10.12 -2.07 -18.83
N PHE A 317 -11.40 -1.71 -18.76
CA PHE A 317 -12.51 -2.66 -18.70
C PHE A 317 -12.51 -3.60 -19.91
N CYS A 318 -12.40 -3.04 -21.12
CA CYS A 318 -12.35 -3.78 -22.36
C CYS A 318 -11.05 -4.58 -22.52
N TRP A 319 -9.91 -3.98 -22.16
CA TRP A 319 -8.61 -4.65 -22.25
C TRP A 319 -8.58 -5.92 -21.42
N ASN A 320 -9.12 -5.88 -20.20
CA ASN A 320 -9.09 -7.02 -19.28
C ASN A 320 -9.83 -8.28 -19.80
N PHE A 321 -10.72 -8.17 -20.79
CA PHE A 321 -11.28 -9.36 -21.46
C PHE A 321 -10.22 -10.19 -22.19
N PHE A 322 -9.13 -9.56 -22.65
CA PHE A 322 -8.03 -10.25 -23.31
C PHE A 322 -7.27 -11.16 -22.34
N PRO A 323 -6.52 -10.65 -21.35
CA PRO A 323 -5.79 -11.50 -20.42
C PRO A 323 -6.72 -12.26 -19.44
N GLY A 324 -7.94 -11.78 -19.18
CA GLY A 324 -8.85 -12.39 -18.21
C GLY A 324 -9.68 -13.56 -18.74
N TYR A 325 -9.85 -13.69 -20.07
CA TYR A 325 -10.71 -14.74 -20.64
C TYR A 325 -10.31 -15.17 -22.05
N LEU A 326 -10.12 -14.24 -22.99
CA LEU A 326 -9.88 -14.58 -24.39
C LEU A 326 -8.49 -15.21 -24.60
N PHE A 327 -7.46 -14.67 -23.95
CA PHE A 327 -6.05 -15.07 -24.03
C PHE A 327 -5.34 -14.98 -22.66
N THR A 328 -5.63 -15.94 -21.80
CA THR A 328 -5.13 -16.07 -20.42
C THR A 328 -3.60 -16.20 -20.30
N ALA A 329 -2.88 -16.75 -21.30
CA ALA A 329 -1.42 -16.77 -21.22
C ALA A 329 -0.78 -15.36 -21.30
N LEU A 330 -1.54 -14.31 -21.64
CA LEU A 330 -1.08 -12.92 -21.48
C LEU A 330 -0.95 -12.49 -20.01
N SER A 331 -1.67 -13.15 -19.10
CA SER A 331 -1.56 -12.92 -17.64
C SER A 331 -0.27 -13.56 -17.08
N THR A 332 0.07 -14.75 -17.55
CA THR A 332 1.33 -15.46 -17.22
C THR A 332 2.21 -15.61 -18.47
N PHE A 333 2.71 -14.50 -18.99
CA PHE A 333 3.41 -14.47 -20.28
C PHE A 333 4.87 -14.96 -20.15
N SER A 334 5.02 -16.27 -19.99
CA SER A 334 6.28 -16.99 -19.85
C SER A 334 6.76 -17.56 -21.20
N TRP A 335 6.88 -16.71 -22.23
CA TRP A 335 7.19 -17.15 -23.61
C TRP A 335 8.41 -18.07 -23.74
N MET A 336 9.43 -17.89 -22.88
CA MET A 336 10.62 -18.73 -22.87
C MET A 336 10.31 -20.18 -22.45
N THR A 337 9.37 -20.39 -21.52
CA THR A 337 8.94 -21.73 -21.13
C THR A 337 8.06 -22.38 -22.20
N TRP A 338 7.45 -21.61 -23.10
CA TRP A 338 6.68 -22.16 -24.22
C TRP A 338 7.59 -22.71 -25.32
N ILE A 339 8.77 -22.10 -25.51
CA ILE A 339 9.81 -22.59 -26.44
C ILE A 339 10.49 -23.83 -25.86
N PHE A 340 10.79 -23.84 -24.56
CA PHE A 340 11.46 -24.94 -23.87
C PHE A 340 10.61 -25.52 -22.72
N PRO A 341 9.48 -26.20 -23.01
CA PRO A 341 8.49 -26.59 -22.00
C PRO A 341 8.96 -27.67 -21.01
N ARG A 342 10.01 -28.42 -21.36
CA ARG A 342 10.56 -29.54 -20.57
C ARG A 342 11.96 -29.30 -20.03
N ASP A 343 12.55 -28.14 -20.31
CA ASP A 343 13.84 -27.78 -19.72
C ASP A 343 13.58 -27.24 -18.31
N ARG A 344 13.89 -28.06 -17.31
CA ARG A 344 13.64 -27.73 -15.90
C ARG A 344 14.34 -26.45 -15.49
N THR A 345 15.57 -26.24 -15.90
CA THR A 345 16.34 -25.03 -15.51
C THR A 345 15.69 -23.78 -16.07
N ILE A 346 15.29 -23.80 -17.35
CA ILE A 346 14.61 -22.66 -17.98
C ILE A 346 13.24 -22.42 -17.33
N ASN A 347 12.49 -23.49 -17.03
CA ASN A 347 11.18 -23.37 -16.37
C ASN A 347 11.30 -22.80 -14.95
N GLN A 348 12.31 -23.19 -14.19
CA GLN A 348 12.54 -22.65 -12.84
C GLN A 348 12.97 -21.17 -12.86
N LEU A 349 13.74 -20.74 -13.85
CA LEU A 349 14.21 -19.35 -13.94
C LEU A 349 13.18 -18.40 -14.58
N PHE A 350 12.54 -18.82 -15.66
CA PHE A 350 11.65 -17.97 -16.47
C PHE A 350 10.16 -18.28 -16.29
N GLY A 351 9.81 -19.34 -15.55
CA GLY A 351 8.44 -19.68 -15.21
C GLY A 351 7.77 -18.67 -14.29
N TYR A 352 6.45 -18.55 -14.38
CA TYR A 352 5.66 -17.57 -13.63
C TYR A 352 4.87 -18.21 -12.48
N THR A 353 4.62 -19.52 -12.55
CA THR A 353 3.78 -20.24 -11.59
C THR A 353 4.59 -20.75 -10.40
N SER A 354 5.63 -21.54 -10.68
CA SER A 354 6.58 -22.06 -9.69
C SER A 354 7.99 -21.51 -9.89
N GLY A 355 8.28 -20.86 -11.02
CA GLY A 355 9.57 -20.24 -11.31
C GLY A 355 9.76 -18.80 -10.79
N LEU A 356 10.91 -18.22 -11.16
CA LEU A 356 11.38 -16.90 -10.71
C LEU A 356 11.07 -15.74 -11.67
N GLY A 357 10.23 -15.96 -12.67
CA GLY A 357 9.67 -14.92 -13.53
C GLY A 357 10.69 -13.94 -14.11
N MET A 358 11.87 -14.43 -14.53
CA MET A 358 12.92 -13.58 -15.13
C MET A 358 12.53 -12.98 -16.49
N SER A 359 11.32 -13.25 -17.01
CA SER A 359 10.73 -12.52 -18.13
C SER A 359 9.93 -11.30 -17.66
N ILE A 360 9.98 -10.21 -18.42
CA ILE A 360 9.59 -8.87 -17.96
C ILE A 360 8.11 -8.56 -18.18
N LEU A 361 7.35 -9.41 -18.88
CA LEU A 361 6.08 -9.01 -19.46
C LEU A 361 4.92 -9.80 -18.83
N THR A 362 3.98 -9.07 -18.22
CA THR A 362 2.57 -9.47 -18.14
C THR A 362 1.75 -8.34 -18.73
N PHE A 363 0.61 -8.67 -19.33
CA PHE A 363 -0.32 -7.70 -19.90
C PHE A 363 -1.61 -7.58 -19.10
N ASP A 364 -1.64 -8.21 -17.92
CA ASP A 364 -2.77 -8.21 -17.00
C ASP A 364 -2.55 -7.18 -15.88
N TRP A 365 -3.43 -6.18 -15.82
CA TRP A 365 -3.39 -5.16 -14.77
C TRP A 365 -3.55 -5.76 -13.37
N GLY A 366 -4.32 -6.85 -13.22
CA GLY A 366 -4.47 -7.54 -11.94
C GLY A 366 -3.16 -8.15 -11.44
N GLN A 367 -2.29 -8.62 -12.34
CA GLN A 367 -0.97 -9.12 -11.98
C GLN A 367 0.01 -7.98 -11.67
N ILE A 368 -0.08 -6.86 -12.42
CA ILE A 368 0.73 -5.66 -12.20
C ILE A 368 0.40 -5.00 -10.87
N ALA A 369 -0.88 -4.85 -10.54
CA ALA A 369 -1.36 -4.18 -9.33
C ALA A 369 -1.54 -5.13 -8.13
N TYR A 370 -1.08 -6.39 -8.24
CA TYR A 370 -1.28 -7.43 -7.21
C TYR A 370 -0.70 -7.02 -5.84
N ILE A 371 0.48 -6.37 -5.84
CA ILE A 371 1.15 -5.86 -4.63
C ILE A 371 0.84 -4.38 -4.36
N GLY A 372 -0.28 -3.89 -4.89
CA GLY A 372 -0.69 -2.48 -4.84
C GLY A 372 -0.38 -1.73 -6.14
N SER A 373 -1.03 -0.58 -6.32
CA SER A 373 -0.91 0.20 -7.56
C SER A 373 0.46 0.89 -7.66
N PRO A 374 1.25 0.65 -8.74
CA PRO A 374 2.56 1.28 -8.91
C PRO A 374 2.44 2.80 -9.15
N LEU A 375 1.31 3.27 -9.72
CA LEU A 375 1.08 4.70 -9.95
C LEU A 375 0.82 5.50 -8.66
N ALA A 376 0.61 4.81 -7.52
CA ALA A 376 0.53 5.46 -6.21
C ALA A 376 1.89 5.53 -5.50
N THR A 377 2.80 4.58 -5.75
CA THR A 377 4.01 4.40 -4.95
C THR A 377 5.16 5.28 -5.46
N PRO A 378 5.90 6.00 -4.61
CA PRO A 378 7.05 6.79 -5.07
C PRO A 378 8.17 5.93 -5.66
N TRP A 379 8.76 6.38 -6.78
CA TRP A 379 9.80 5.61 -7.50
C TRP A 379 10.95 5.12 -6.61
N TRP A 380 11.44 5.95 -5.68
CA TRP A 380 12.57 5.56 -4.84
C TRP A 380 12.21 4.35 -3.95
N ALA A 381 10.97 4.25 -3.47
CA ALA A 381 10.49 3.10 -2.70
C ALA A 381 10.39 1.87 -3.61
N GLU A 382 9.83 2.02 -4.81
CA GLU A 382 9.75 0.94 -5.80
C GLU A 382 11.14 0.41 -6.20
N ALA A 383 12.10 1.31 -6.41
CA ALA A 383 13.48 0.96 -6.74
C ALA A 383 14.17 0.15 -5.62
N ASN A 384 13.85 0.43 -4.34
CA ASN A 384 14.35 -0.37 -3.21
C ASN A 384 13.75 -1.78 -3.23
N ILE A 385 12.44 -1.91 -3.46
CA ILE A 385 11.79 -3.23 -3.57
C ILE A 385 12.35 -4.01 -4.75
N ALA A 386 12.51 -3.36 -5.91
CA ALA A 386 13.09 -3.96 -7.11
C ALA A 386 14.53 -4.43 -6.88
N ALA A 387 15.35 -3.64 -6.18
CA ALA A 387 16.70 -4.02 -5.80
C ALA A 387 16.71 -5.22 -4.85
N GLY A 388 15.85 -5.21 -3.82
CA GLY A 388 15.68 -6.35 -2.91
C GLY A 388 15.26 -7.61 -3.64
N PHE A 389 14.26 -7.51 -4.51
CA PHE A 389 13.80 -8.60 -5.35
C PHE A 389 14.92 -9.15 -6.25
N GLY A 390 15.66 -8.30 -6.95
CA GLY A 390 16.78 -8.71 -7.80
C GLY A 390 17.91 -9.39 -7.01
N ILE A 391 18.28 -8.86 -5.84
CA ILE A 391 19.34 -9.42 -5.01
C ILE A 391 18.93 -10.78 -4.43
N PHE A 392 17.75 -10.87 -3.82
CA PHE A 392 17.37 -12.06 -3.07
C PHE A 392 16.73 -13.15 -3.94
N PHE A 393 15.92 -12.80 -4.93
CA PHE A 393 15.19 -13.78 -5.72
C PHE A 393 15.82 -14.06 -7.07
N TRP A 394 16.51 -13.12 -7.71
CA TRP A 394 17.20 -13.39 -8.99
C TRP A 394 18.66 -13.80 -8.84
N ILE A 395 19.30 -13.49 -7.72
CA ILE A 395 20.69 -13.86 -7.47
C ILE A 395 20.78 -14.93 -6.37
N LEU A 396 20.33 -14.63 -5.15
CA LEU A 396 20.50 -15.54 -4.01
C LEU A 396 19.66 -16.81 -4.13
N ALA A 397 18.40 -16.73 -4.57
CA ALA A 397 17.54 -17.91 -4.68
C ALA A 397 18.08 -18.95 -5.69
N PRO A 398 18.45 -18.60 -6.95
CA PRO A 398 19.11 -19.55 -7.85
C PRO A 398 20.41 -20.09 -7.29
N ALA A 399 21.22 -19.24 -6.64
CA ALA A 399 22.49 -19.68 -6.06
C ALA A 399 22.27 -20.77 -5.00
N LEU A 400 21.31 -20.60 -4.10
CA LEU A 400 20.97 -21.62 -3.08
C LEU A 400 20.31 -22.86 -3.69
N TYR A 401 19.43 -22.67 -4.68
CA TYR A 401 18.68 -23.75 -5.32
C TYR A 401 19.60 -24.69 -6.11
N PHE A 402 20.44 -24.16 -6.99
CA PHE A 402 21.33 -24.98 -7.84
C PHE A 402 22.56 -25.51 -7.10
N THR A 403 22.95 -24.91 -5.97
CA THR A 403 23.94 -25.52 -5.04
C THR A 403 23.30 -26.58 -4.13
N ASN A 404 21.98 -26.79 -4.25
CA ASN A 404 21.20 -27.72 -3.43
C ASN A 404 21.38 -27.48 -1.91
N THR A 405 21.54 -26.21 -1.52
CA THR A 405 21.60 -25.84 -0.10
C THR A 405 20.28 -26.24 0.58
N TRP A 406 20.35 -26.88 1.76
CA TRP A 406 19.18 -27.44 2.46
C TRP A 406 18.27 -28.33 1.61
N TYR A 407 18.82 -29.04 0.63
CA TYR A 407 18.10 -30.00 -0.22
C TYR A 407 17.02 -29.39 -1.12
N PHE A 408 17.14 -28.10 -1.47
CA PHE A 408 16.15 -27.40 -2.29
C PHE A 408 15.88 -28.01 -3.66
N GLY A 409 16.87 -28.65 -4.29
CA GLY A 409 16.75 -29.20 -5.64
C GLY A 409 15.68 -30.29 -5.78
N TYR A 410 15.25 -30.90 -4.67
CA TYR A 410 14.19 -31.92 -4.64
C TYR A 410 12.77 -31.35 -4.60
N MET A 411 12.62 -30.02 -4.51
CA MET A 411 11.34 -29.32 -4.47
C MET A 411 11.29 -28.25 -5.57
N PRO A 412 10.11 -27.69 -5.89
CA PRO A 412 10.02 -26.53 -6.78
C PRO A 412 10.74 -25.31 -6.18
N ILE A 413 11.35 -24.45 -6.99
CA ILE A 413 12.06 -23.27 -6.47
C ILE A 413 11.12 -22.33 -5.71
N SER A 414 9.89 -22.19 -6.21
CA SER A 414 8.80 -21.46 -5.56
C SER A 414 7.57 -22.33 -5.36
N SER A 415 7.14 -22.43 -4.11
CA SER A 415 5.92 -23.11 -3.70
C SER A 415 5.39 -22.48 -2.41
N ARG A 416 4.09 -22.63 -2.20
CA ARG A 416 3.40 -22.22 -0.97
C ARG A 416 3.13 -23.38 -0.02
N LEU A 417 3.47 -24.60 -0.44
CA LEU A 417 3.27 -25.84 0.32
C LEU A 417 4.56 -26.20 1.09
N SER A 418 4.40 -27.02 2.11
CA SER A 418 5.49 -27.69 2.83
C SER A 418 5.65 -29.13 2.38
N TYR A 419 6.88 -29.64 2.41
CA TYR A 419 7.23 -30.96 1.87
C TYR A 419 7.86 -31.87 2.93
N ASP A 420 7.72 -33.19 2.73
CA ASP A 420 8.43 -34.21 3.49
C ASP A 420 9.71 -34.69 2.77
N ASN A 421 10.46 -35.58 3.43
CA ASN A 421 11.70 -36.19 2.93
C ASN A 421 11.50 -37.11 1.71
N THR A 422 10.25 -37.34 1.28
CA THR A 422 9.89 -38.07 0.06
C THR A 422 9.50 -37.14 -1.10
N GLY A 423 9.52 -35.82 -0.87
CA GLY A 423 9.16 -34.80 -1.87
C GLY A 423 7.65 -34.66 -2.07
N GLN A 424 6.84 -35.26 -1.20
CA GLN A 424 5.39 -35.12 -1.19
C GLN A 424 4.96 -33.99 -0.26
N GLU A 425 3.70 -33.57 -0.37
CA GLU A 425 3.11 -32.60 0.56
C GLU A 425 3.11 -33.16 1.99
N TYR A 426 3.53 -32.33 2.95
CA TYR A 426 3.76 -32.75 4.33
C TYR A 426 2.46 -33.17 5.04
N ASP A 427 2.39 -34.42 5.51
CA ASP A 427 1.21 -34.94 6.20
C ASP A 427 1.25 -34.65 7.71
N VAL A 428 0.58 -33.56 8.09
CA VAL A 428 0.51 -33.08 9.48
C VAL A 428 -0.16 -34.09 10.41
N LYS A 429 -1.12 -34.88 9.92
CA LYS A 429 -1.89 -35.80 10.77
C LYS A 429 -1.00 -36.88 11.38
N ARG A 430 0.15 -37.17 10.76
CA ARG A 430 1.14 -38.14 11.28
C ARG A 430 1.86 -37.65 12.52
N ILE A 431 1.99 -36.34 12.71
CA ILE A 431 2.76 -35.75 13.83
C ILE A 431 1.86 -35.13 14.89
N LEU A 432 0.54 -35.30 14.79
CA LEU A 432 -0.44 -34.81 15.74
C LEU A 432 -0.98 -35.97 16.59
N SER A 433 -1.11 -35.71 17.89
CA SER A 433 -1.82 -36.60 18.82
C SER A 433 -3.34 -36.50 18.59
N SER A 434 -4.11 -37.42 19.17
CA SER A 434 -5.59 -37.37 19.18
C SER A 434 -6.15 -36.02 19.67
N ASP A 435 -5.40 -35.36 20.55
CA ASP A 435 -5.79 -34.12 21.21
C ASP A 435 -5.35 -32.87 20.41
N GLY A 436 -4.81 -33.06 19.19
CA GLY A 436 -4.34 -31.98 18.31
C GLY A 436 -3.01 -31.34 18.74
N THR A 437 -2.31 -31.94 19.70
CA THR A 437 -0.98 -31.51 20.15
C THR A 437 0.15 -32.21 19.39
N PHE A 438 1.29 -31.55 19.27
CA PHE A 438 2.47 -32.11 18.61
C PHE A 438 2.99 -33.38 19.31
N ASN A 439 3.30 -34.41 18.51
CA ASN A 439 3.97 -35.64 18.95
C ASN A 439 5.39 -35.70 18.37
N GLU A 440 6.38 -35.45 19.21
CA GLU A 440 7.80 -35.43 18.84
C GLU A 440 8.31 -36.81 18.38
N GLY A 441 7.84 -37.90 18.98
CA GLY A 441 8.25 -39.25 18.58
C GLY A 441 7.83 -39.63 17.16
N GLU A 442 6.59 -39.31 16.79
CA GLU A 442 6.10 -39.53 15.43
C GLU A 442 6.76 -38.61 14.40
N TYR A 443 7.11 -37.39 14.80
CA TYR A 443 7.87 -36.46 13.96
C TYR A 443 9.25 -37.00 13.58
N HIS A 444 10.00 -37.55 14.54
CA HIS A 444 11.29 -38.18 14.27
C HIS A 444 11.16 -39.50 13.48
N ALA A 445 10.04 -40.20 13.59
CA ALA A 445 9.77 -41.40 12.80
C ALA A 445 9.36 -41.10 11.33
N TYR A 446 8.73 -39.95 11.10
CA TYR A 446 8.21 -39.55 9.79
C TYR A 446 9.24 -38.80 8.95
N SER A 447 9.42 -37.50 9.22
CA SER A 447 10.21 -36.61 8.36
C SER A 447 10.42 -35.23 9.01
N PRO A 448 11.59 -34.59 8.79
CA PRO A 448 11.71 -33.16 9.02
C PRO A 448 10.87 -32.39 7.98
N LEU A 449 10.58 -31.12 8.27
CA LEU A 449 9.80 -30.26 7.38
C LEU A 449 10.73 -29.56 6.39
N PHE A 450 10.39 -29.61 5.09
CA PHE A 450 11.09 -28.87 4.06
C PHE A 450 10.23 -27.77 3.43
N LEU A 451 10.86 -26.64 3.12
CA LEU A 451 10.24 -25.49 2.46
C LEU A 451 10.96 -25.17 1.14
N SER A 452 10.24 -24.57 0.19
CA SER A 452 10.86 -24.10 -1.07
C SER A 452 11.84 -22.96 -0.83
N THR A 453 12.74 -22.74 -1.79
CA THR A 453 13.79 -21.71 -1.68
C THR A 453 13.22 -20.31 -1.49
N THR A 454 12.22 -19.93 -2.30
CA THR A 454 11.60 -18.60 -2.19
C THR A 454 10.88 -18.40 -0.86
N PHE A 455 10.17 -19.41 -0.36
CA PHE A 455 9.44 -19.33 0.89
C PHE A 455 10.41 -19.19 2.08
N LEU A 456 11.46 -20.01 2.11
CA LEU A 456 12.46 -19.91 3.17
C LEU A 456 13.20 -18.57 3.16
N LEU A 457 13.56 -18.06 1.97
CA LEU A 457 14.16 -16.72 1.84
C LEU A 457 13.23 -15.61 2.32
N SER A 458 11.93 -15.70 2.04
CA SER A 458 10.94 -14.74 2.56
C SER A 458 10.90 -14.72 4.09
N TYR A 459 11.07 -15.87 4.77
CA TYR A 459 11.21 -15.90 6.23
C TYR A 459 12.50 -15.22 6.71
N GLY A 460 13.64 -15.51 6.08
CA GLY A 460 14.91 -14.83 6.38
C GLY A 460 14.80 -13.32 6.21
N LEU A 461 14.22 -12.86 5.11
CA LEU A 461 13.99 -11.44 4.84
C LEU A 461 13.02 -10.81 5.83
N SER A 462 12.00 -11.54 6.29
CA SER A 462 11.12 -11.08 7.35
C SER A 462 11.88 -10.83 8.67
N PHE A 463 12.80 -11.72 9.05
CA PHE A 463 13.66 -11.52 10.22
C PHE A 463 14.55 -10.27 10.10
N ALA A 464 15.13 -10.06 8.91
CA ALA A 464 15.92 -8.87 8.64
C ALA A 464 15.07 -7.58 8.63
N GLY A 465 13.89 -7.61 8.00
CA GLY A 465 13.01 -6.45 7.90
C GLY A 465 12.55 -5.91 9.25
N ILE A 466 12.28 -6.79 10.22
CA ILE A 466 11.74 -6.42 11.54
C ILE A 466 12.79 -5.69 12.39
N THR A 467 14.01 -6.22 12.45
CA THR A 467 15.12 -5.56 13.14
C THR A 467 15.60 -4.30 12.41
N ALA A 468 15.62 -4.34 11.07
CA ALA A 468 15.92 -3.18 10.26
C ALA A 468 14.93 -2.04 10.50
N THR A 469 13.64 -2.34 10.66
CA THR A 469 12.59 -1.35 10.94
C THR A 469 12.87 -0.59 12.22
N ILE A 470 13.23 -1.29 13.30
CA ILE A 470 13.56 -0.66 14.59
C ILE A 470 14.78 0.24 14.42
N VAL A 471 15.87 -0.30 13.89
CA VAL A 471 17.13 0.44 13.78
C VAL A 471 16.97 1.65 12.85
N HIS A 472 16.33 1.48 11.70
CA HIS A 472 16.02 2.57 10.79
C HIS A 472 15.16 3.66 11.47
N THR A 473 14.15 3.27 12.23
CA THR A 473 13.30 4.24 12.95
C THR A 473 14.09 5.02 14.00
N VAL A 474 14.97 4.36 14.75
CA VAL A 474 15.83 5.04 15.72
C VAL A 474 16.85 5.96 15.03
N LEU A 475 17.39 5.55 13.89
CA LEU A 475 18.42 6.32 13.17
C LEU A 475 17.85 7.55 12.44
N TYR A 476 16.68 7.43 11.84
CA TYR A 476 16.09 8.48 10.98
C TYR A 476 14.95 9.25 11.68
N PHE A 477 14.07 8.57 12.42
CA PHE A 477 12.85 9.19 12.95
C PHE A 477 12.89 9.57 14.44
N ARG A 478 13.94 9.22 15.21
CA ARG A 478 13.97 9.47 16.68
C ARG A 478 13.68 10.91 17.09
N ARG A 479 14.22 11.90 16.36
CA ARG A 479 14.05 13.32 16.68
C ARG A 479 12.63 13.76 16.34
N GLN A 480 12.13 13.35 15.19
CA GLN A 480 10.77 13.60 14.75
C GLN A 480 9.75 13.04 15.76
N ILE A 481 9.94 11.79 16.20
CA ILE A 481 9.12 11.18 17.25
C ILE A 481 9.18 12.02 18.53
N TRP A 482 10.37 12.41 18.98
CA TRP A 482 10.54 13.21 20.20
C TRP A 482 9.86 14.58 20.13
N THR A 483 10.02 15.29 19.02
CA THR A 483 9.40 16.59 18.76
C THR A 483 7.88 16.45 18.76
N TYR A 484 7.34 15.47 18.02
CA TYR A 484 5.90 15.24 18.00
C TYR A 484 5.35 14.73 19.32
N THR A 485 6.12 14.00 20.15
CA THR A 485 5.68 13.63 21.50
C THR A 485 5.56 14.84 22.44
N ARG A 486 6.31 15.93 22.18
CA ARG A 486 6.31 17.15 23.01
C ARG A 486 5.38 18.27 22.52
N ARG A 487 5.16 18.41 21.20
CA ARG A 487 4.34 19.50 20.60
C ARG A 487 2.84 19.36 20.85
N SER A 488 2.14 20.44 21.16
CA SER A 488 0.67 20.40 21.26
C SER A 488 0.04 20.06 19.91
N LEU A 489 -1.04 19.27 19.90
CA LEU A 489 -1.78 18.97 18.66
C LEU A 489 -2.36 20.22 17.97
N ASN A 490 -2.45 21.36 18.67
CA ASN A 490 -2.98 22.61 18.12
C ASN A 490 -1.93 23.48 17.43
N GLU A 491 -0.65 23.13 17.56
CA GLU A 491 0.49 23.86 17.00
C GLU A 491 0.89 23.15 15.70
N GLN A 492 0.23 23.52 14.59
CA GLN A 492 0.36 22.81 13.31
C GLN A 492 0.74 23.77 12.18
N GLU A 493 1.86 23.49 11.52
CA GLU A 493 2.44 24.30 10.44
C GLU A 493 1.70 24.11 9.08
N ASP A 494 1.05 22.96 8.85
CA ASP A 494 0.40 22.61 7.56
C ASP A 494 -1.03 23.17 7.41
N ILE A 495 -1.39 23.62 6.20
CA ILE A 495 -2.70 24.20 5.88
C ILE A 495 -3.87 23.24 6.16
N HIS A 496 -3.76 21.97 5.80
CA HIS A 496 -4.85 21.01 6.02
C HIS A 496 -5.09 20.78 7.50
N ALA A 497 -4.01 20.85 8.27
CA ALA A 497 -4.02 20.75 9.72
C ALA A 497 -4.68 21.97 10.37
N ARG A 498 -4.36 23.19 9.90
CA ARG A 498 -5.04 24.45 10.27
C ARG A 498 -6.54 24.40 9.97
N LEU A 499 -6.95 23.93 8.79
CA LEU A 499 -8.37 23.76 8.43
C LEU A 499 -9.07 22.75 9.34
N MET A 500 -8.40 21.63 9.65
CA MET A 500 -8.94 20.58 10.51
C MET A 500 -9.08 20.98 11.98
N SER A 501 -8.37 22.03 12.44
CA SER A 501 -8.45 22.54 13.81
C SER A 501 -9.86 23.05 14.19
N LYS A 502 -10.66 23.47 13.21
CA LYS A 502 -12.05 23.92 13.41
C LYS A 502 -12.99 22.79 13.84
N TYR A 503 -12.65 21.54 13.57
CA TYR A 503 -13.48 20.39 13.89
C TYR A 503 -13.19 19.82 15.28
N LYS A 504 -14.26 19.44 15.99
CA LYS A 504 -14.14 18.77 17.29
C LYS A 504 -13.46 17.41 17.14
N GLN A 505 -12.35 17.24 17.85
CA GLN A 505 -11.61 15.98 17.88
C GLN A 505 -12.37 14.90 18.65
N VAL A 506 -12.00 13.64 18.39
CA VAL A 506 -12.51 12.46 19.09
C VAL A 506 -11.91 12.43 20.50
N PRO A 507 -12.74 12.34 21.56
CA PRO A 507 -12.24 12.20 22.92
C PRO A 507 -11.43 10.90 23.11
N ALA A 508 -10.34 10.95 23.87
CA ALA A 508 -9.48 9.78 24.12
C ALA A 508 -10.25 8.60 24.76
N TRP A 509 -11.29 8.87 25.54
CA TRP A 509 -12.08 7.83 26.19
C TRP A 509 -12.87 6.96 25.19
N TRP A 510 -13.20 7.45 23.98
CA TRP A 510 -13.84 6.61 22.95
C TRP A 510 -12.91 5.47 22.52
N TYR A 511 -11.64 5.80 22.27
CA TYR A 511 -10.61 4.82 21.95
C TYR A 511 -10.37 3.84 23.10
N LEU A 512 -10.33 4.34 24.34
CA LEU A 512 -10.19 3.50 25.53
C LEU A 512 -11.39 2.56 25.71
N SER A 513 -12.61 3.02 25.48
CA SER A 513 -13.81 2.19 25.56
C SER A 513 -13.81 1.06 24.54
N VAL A 514 -13.39 1.33 23.29
CA VAL A 514 -13.24 0.29 22.26
C VAL A 514 -12.14 -0.70 22.63
N PHE A 515 -11.00 -0.22 23.15
CA PHE A 515 -9.92 -1.11 23.59
C PHE A 515 -10.39 -2.07 24.68
N VAL A 516 -11.02 -1.54 25.74
CA VAL A 516 -11.44 -2.36 26.89
C VAL A 516 -12.53 -3.36 26.48
N SER A 517 -13.52 -2.95 25.69
CA SER A 517 -14.59 -3.86 25.26
C SER A 517 -14.06 -4.98 24.36
N MET A 518 -13.19 -4.67 23.40
CA MET A 518 -12.62 -5.66 22.50
C MET A 518 -11.60 -6.57 23.20
N PHE A 519 -10.81 -6.03 24.14
CA PHE A 519 -9.94 -6.85 24.98
C PHE A 519 -10.74 -7.87 25.80
N VAL A 520 -11.87 -7.45 26.39
CA VAL A 520 -12.77 -8.36 27.11
C VAL A 520 -13.34 -9.44 26.18
N PHE A 521 -13.73 -9.09 24.95
CA PHE A 521 -14.18 -10.08 23.96
C PHE A 521 -13.08 -11.11 23.64
N GLY A 522 -11.83 -10.66 23.48
CA GLY A 522 -10.69 -11.54 23.27
C GLY A 522 -10.44 -12.48 24.45
N VAL A 523 -10.50 -11.98 25.69
CA VAL A 523 -10.34 -12.81 26.90
C VAL A 523 -11.46 -13.84 27.00
N ILE A 524 -12.71 -13.45 26.76
CA ILE A 524 -13.86 -14.36 26.78
C ILE A 524 -13.69 -15.47 25.73
N ALA A 525 -13.30 -15.11 24.51
CA ALA A 525 -13.09 -16.09 23.44
C ALA A 525 -11.98 -17.11 23.77
N ILE A 526 -10.93 -16.67 24.46
CA ILE A 526 -9.78 -17.50 24.82
C ILE A 526 -10.07 -18.42 26.02
N GLU A 527 -10.81 -17.94 27.03
CA GLU A 527 -11.07 -18.68 28.27
C GLU A 527 -12.28 -19.63 28.19
N LEU A 528 -13.32 -19.28 27.42
CA LEU A 528 -14.52 -20.13 27.32
C LEU A 528 -14.35 -21.31 26.35
N TRP A 529 -13.46 -21.20 25.36
CA TRP A 529 -13.19 -22.24 24.37
C TRP A 529 -11.77 -22.76 24.50
N ASP A 530 -11.55 -24.02 24.08
CA ASP A 530 -10.27 -24.70 24.25
C ASP A 530 -9.20 -24.25 23.24
N THR A 531 -8.80 -22.99 23.34
CA THR A 531 -7.82 -22.35 22.46
C THR A 531 -6.37 -22.65 22.86
N LYS A 532 -6.16 -23.16 24.08
CA LYS A 532 -4.85 -23.39 24.73
C LYS A 532 -3.98 -22.13 24.86
N MET A 533 -4.55 -20.95 24.64
CA MET A 533 -3.88 -19.65 24.75
C MET A 533 -4.11 -19.06 26.14
N PRO A 534 -3.06 -18.71 26.90
CA PRO A 534 -3.23 -18.01 28.17
C PRO A 534 -3.41 -16.50 27.96
N VAL A 535 -4.12 -15.81 28.86
CA VAL A 535 -4.37 -14.36 28.77
C VAL A 535 -3.09 -13.52 28.69
N TRP A 536 -2.00 -13.93 29.36
CA TRP A 536 -0.73 -13.20 29.27
C TRP A 536 -0.17 -13.19 27.83
N ALA A 537 -0.44 -14.24 27.05
CA ALA A 537 0.00 -14.31 25.65
C ALA A 537 -0.80 -13.32 24.78
N LEU A 538 -2.08 -13.10 25.07
CA LEU A 538 -2.88 -12.06 24.43
C LEU A 538 -2.28 -10.67 24.71
N VAL A 539 -1.95 -10.39 25.97
CA VAL A 539 -1.33 -9.12 26.37
C VAL A 539 0.01 -8.95 25.65
N LEU A 540 0.85 -9.98 25.60
CA LEU A 540 2.13 -9.94 24.90
C LEU A 540 1.97 -9.67 23.41
N ALA A 541 1.01 -10.30 22.73
CA ALA A 541 0.72 -10.05 21.32
C ALA A 541 0.36 -8.58 21.07
N LEU A 542 -0.52 -8.02 21.91
CA LEU A 542 -0.93 -6.61 21.82
C LEU A 542 0.21 -5.63 22.11
N LEU A 543 1.12 -5.97 23.04
CA LEU A 543 2.31 -5.16 23.32
C LEU A 543 3.26 -5.12 22.11
N ILE A 544 3.44 -6.26 21.43
CA ILE A 544 4.22 -6.33 20.19
C ILE A 544 3.59 -5.42 19.14
N SER A 545 2.29 -5.55 18.88
CA SER A 545 1.58 -4.68 17.92
C SER A 545 1.78 -3.21 18.27
N PHE A 546 1.52 -2.84 19.53
CA PHE A 546 1.59 -1.46 19.99
C PHE A 546 2.97 -0.84 19.77
N PHE A 547 4.05 -1.59 20.06
CA PHE A 547 5.41 -1.14 19.85
C PHE A 547 5.73 -0.86 18.37
N TYR A 548 5.26 -1.73 17.47
CA TYR A 548 5.58 -1.65 16.04
C TYR A 548 4.64 -0.75 15.22
N VAL A 549 3.48 -0.34 15.74
CA VAL A 549 2.53 0.55 15.02
C VAL A 549 3.20 1.86 14.56
N ILE A 550 3.99 2.53 15.41
CA ILE A 550 4.63 3.80 15.03
C ILE A 550 5.76 3.56 14.00
N PRO A 551 6.76 2.69 14.25
CA PRO A 551 7.83 2.40 13.29
C PRO A 551 7.31 2.00 11.90
N ILE A 552 6.40 1.03 11.85
CA ILE A 552 5.86 0.52 10.58
C ILE A 552 4.95 1.57 9.93
N GLY A 553 4.16 2.29 10.72
CA GLY A 553 3.27 3.34 10.22
C GLY A 553 4.02 4.49 9.57
N MET A 554 5.15 4.93 10.12
CA MET A 554 5.96 6.00 9.51
C MET A 554 6.54 5.56 8.17
N ILE A 555 7.08 4.33 8.09
CA ILE A 555 7.57 3.78 6.82
C ILE A 555 6.44 3.67 5.80
N GLN A 556 5.29 3.10 6.19
CA GLN A 556 4.15 2.94 5.29
C GLN A 556 3.59 4.29 4.81
N ALA A 557 3.46 5.28 5.69
CA ALA A 557 2.92 6.59 5.34
C ALA A 557 3.78 7.35 4.34
N ILE A 558 5.09 7.11 4.31
CA ILE A 558 6.03 7.76 3.39
C ILE A 558 6.20 6.93 2.11
N THR A 559 6.32 5.61 2.24
CA THR A 559 6.73 4.71 1.14
C THR A 559 5.57 3.99 0.46
N ASN A 560 4.37 4.04 1.04
CA ASN A 560 3.23 3.21 0.67
C ASN A 560 3.44 1.70 0.87
N GLN A 561 4.47 1.27 1.63
CA GLN A 561 4.80 -0.13 1.88
C GLN A 561 4.58 -0.52 3.34
N GLN A 562 3.76 -1.55 3.56
CA GLN A 562 3.47 -2.09 4.88
C GLN A 562 4.38 -3.28 5.21
N ILE A 563 5.04 -3.23 6.36
CA ILE A 563 5.89 -4.32 6.85
C ILE A 563 5.04 -5.27 7.69
N GLY A 564 5.13 -6.57 7.40
CA GLY A 564 4.38 -7.61 8.10
C GLY A 564 5.00 -8.00 9.46
N LEU A 565 4.15 -8.17 10.49
CA LEU A 565 4.55 -8.69 11.80
C LEU A 565 4.25 -10.18 12.00
N ASN A 566 3.65 -10.82 11.00
CA ASN A 566 3.22 -12.22 11.05
C ASN A 566 4.34 -13.13 11.57
N VAL A 567 5.48 -13.16 10.89
CA VAL A 567 6.56 -14.13 11.17
C VAL A 567 7.18 -13.95 12.56
N ILE A 568 7.37 -12.72 13.05
CA ILE A 568 7.95 -12.53 14.40
C ILE A 568 6.98 -12.94 15.50
N THR A 569 5.69 -12.68 15.31
CA THR A 569 4.68 -13.10 16.28
C THR A 569 4.58 -14.62 16.36
N GLU A 570 4.67 -15.29 15.21
CA GLU A 570 4.75 -16.75 15.10
C GLU A 570 6.01 -17.32 15.77
N LEU A 571 7.18 -16.71 15.53
CA LEU A 571 8.45 -17.12 16.14
C LEU A 571 8.42 -17.01 17.67
N ILE A 572 7.94 -15.88 18.21
CA ILE A 572 7.90 -15.63 19.65
C ILE A 572 7.00 -16.63 20.36
N VAL A 573 5.76 -16.80 19.89
CA VAL A 573 4.81 -17.72 20.52
C VAL A 573 5.20 -19.18 20.29
N GLY A 574 5.81 -19.52 19.16
CA GLY A 574 6.32 -20.86 18.89
C GLY A 574 7.41 -21.30 19.88
N TYR A 575 8.25 -20.36 20.37
CA TYR A 575 9.18 -20.64 21.47
C TYR A 575 8.51 -20.60 22.85
N ALA A 576 7.55 -19.72 23.07
CA ALA A 576 6.92 -19.52 24.38
C ALA A 576 5.88 -20.60 24.73
N LEU A 577 5.14 -21.08 23.73
CA LEU A 577 4.04 -22.05 23.84
C LEU A 577 4.10 -23.06 22.67
N PRO A 578 5.15 -23.90 22.60
CA PRO A 578 5.34 -24.85 21.50
C PRO A 578 4.24 -25.92 21.45
N GLY A 579 3.99 -26.47 20.26
CA GLY A 579 3.09 -27.60 20.04
C GLY A 579 1.59 -27.27 20.12
N ARG A 580 1.22 -25.99 20.04
CA ARG A 580 -0.17 -25.48 20.18
C ARG A 580 -0.57 -24.63 18.96
N PRO A 581 -1.08 -25.24 17.88
CA PRO A 581 -1.36 -24.52 16.63
C PRO A 581 -2.44 -23.45 16.76
N THR A 582 -3.56 -23.74 17.43
CA THR A 582 -4.66 -22.76 17.65
C THR A 582 -4.18 -21.54 18.43
N CYS A 583 -3.40 -21.76 19.49
CA CYS A 583 -2.80 -20.68 20.26
C CYS A 583 -1.87 -19.81 19.40
N MET A 584 -1.04 -20.44 18.58
CA MET A 584 -0.14 -19.73 17.67
C MET A 584 -0.93 -18.87 16.67
N MET A 585 -1.95 -19.44 16.02
CA MET A 585 -2.80 -18.73 15.06
C MET A 585 -3.50 -17.52 15.68
N LEU A 586 -4.02 -17.66 16.91
CA LEU A 586 -4.63 -16.54 17.64
C LEU A 586 -3.59 -15.46 18.01
N PHE A 587 -2.44 -15.87 18.56
CA PHE A 587 -1.38 -14.94 18.94
C PHE A 587 -0.89 -14.12 17.74
N LYS A 588 -0.64 -14.78 16.61
CA LYS A 588 -0.27 -14.14 15.35
C LYS A 588 -1.31 -13.12 14.90
N THR A 589 -2.58 -13.53 14.87
CA THR A 589 -3.66 -12.64 14.43
C THR A 589 -3.79 -11.43 15.33
N TYR A 590 -3.74 -11.60 16.66
CA TYR A 590 -3.71 -10.45 17.58
C TYR A 590 -2.45 -9.58 17.39
N GLY A 591 -1.28 -10.18 17.18
CA GLY A 591 -0.02 -9.46 17.03
C GLY A 591 0.10 -8.68 15.70
N TYR A 592 -0.43 -9.21 14.60
CA TYR A 592 -0.37 -8.58 13.28
C TYR A 592 -1.60 -7.74 12.96
N THR A 593 -2.81 -8.31 13.09
CA THR A 593 -4.05 -7.65 12.65
C THR A 593 -4.33 -6.39 13.44
N THR A 594 -4.03 -6.37 14.74
CA THR A 594 -4.15 -5.16 15.57
C THR A 594 -3.34 -4.00 15.00
N MET A 595 -2.09 -4.26 14.58
CA MET A 595 -1.26 -3.25 13.91
C MET A 595 -1.82 -2.89 12.55
N ALA A 596 -2.17 -3.88 11.71
CA ALA A 596 -2.68 -3.61 10.36
C ALA A 596 -3.95 -2.76 10.38
N GLN A 597 -4.88 -3.04 11.29
CA GLN A 597 -6.11 -2.26 11.49
C GLN A 597 -5.83 -0.87 12.05
N ALA A 598 -4.84 -0.72 12.94
CA ALA A 598 -4.41 0.59 13.42
C ALA A 598 -3.85 1.47 12.29
N LEU A 599 -3.11 0.88 11.36
CA LEU A 599 -2.54 1.57 10.20
C LEU A 599 -3.61 1.90 9.15
N GLN A 600 -4.53 0.98 8.87
CA GLN A 600 -5.68 1.25 8.00
C GLN A 600 -6.54 2.38 8.58
N PHE A 601 -6.88 2.32 9.86
CA PHE A 601 -7.60 3.39 10.56
C PHE A 601 -6.85 4.73 10.49
N SER A 602 -5.52 4.71 10.61
CA SER A 602 -4.69 5.92 10.47
C SER A 602 -4.70 6.47 9.04
N SER A 603 -4.64 5.59 8.03
CA SER A 603 -4.79 5.95 6.62
C SER A 603 -6.14 6.61 6.37
N ASP A 604 -7.24 6.03 6.84
CA ASP A 604 -8.59 6.59 6.68
C ASP A 604 -8.75 7.94 7.41
N ASN A 605 -8.09 8.10 8.56
CA ASN A 605 -8.01 9.41 9.23
C ASN A 605 -7.21 10.44 8.42
N LYS A 606 -6.16 10.04 7.69
CA LYS A 606 -5.44 10.93 6.79
C LYS A 606 -6.28 11.29 5.57
N LEU A 607 -7.00 10.34 4.97
CA LEU A 607 -7.98 10.63 3.92
C LEU A 607 -9.05 11.61 4.41
N GLY A 608 -9.60 11.39 5.61
CA GLY A 608 -10.53 12.30 6.26
C GLY A 608 -9.93 13.68 6.53
N HIS A 609 -8.64 13.75 6.87
CA HIS A 609 -7.90 15.00 7.04
C HIS A 609 -7.76 15.77 5.72
N TYR A 610 -7.45 15.08 4.62
CA TYR A 610 -7.36 15.69 3.29
C TYR A 610 -8.71 16.15 2.74
N MET A 611 -9.80 15.43 3.06
CA MET A 611 -11.15 15.76 2.59
C MET A 611 -11.99 16.55 3.62
N LYS A 612 -11.39 16.93 4.75
CA LYS A 612 -11.94 17.76 5.82
C LYS A 612 -13.24 17.18 6.40
N ILE A 613 -13.20 15.89 6.71
CA ILE A 613 -14.28 15.14 7.35
C ILE A 613 -14.19 15.30 8.87
N PRO A 614 -15.29 15.67 9.56
CA PRO A 614 -15.29 15.77 11.01
C PRO A 614 -14.85 14.45 11.70
N PRO A 615 -13.80 14.46 12.55
CA PRO A 615 -13.20 13.24 13.10
C PRO A 615 -14.17 12.35 13.89
N ARG A 616 -15.16 12.94 14.58
CA ARG A 616 -16.15 12.18 15.37
C ARG A 616 -17.08 11.35 14.50
N ILE A 617 -17.54 11.91 13.38
CA ILE A 617 -18.40 11.19 12.42
C ILE A 617 -17.59 10.05 11.82
N LEU A 618 -16.35 10.36 11.41
CA LEU A 618 -15.44 9.39 10.83
C LEU A 618 -15.19 8.18 11.75
N PHE A 619 -14.95 8.41 13.05
CA PHE A 619 -14.76 7.35 14.03
C PHE A 619 -15.99 6.43 14.16
N ILE A 620 -17.20 7.00 14.30
CA ILE A 620 -18.42 6.22 14.48
C ILE A 620 -18.72 5.44 13.19
N ALA A 621 -18.60 6.09 12.03
CA ALA A 621 -18.84 5.48 10.73
C ALA A 621 -17.92 4.26 10.50
N GLN A 622 -16.63 4.39 10.77
CA GLN A 622 -15.68 3.27 10.66
C GLN A 622 -16.00 2.16 11.67
N THR A 623 -16.26 2.49 12.93
CA THR A 623 -16.54 1.49 13.98
C THR A 623 -17.77 0.65 13.63
N VAL A 624 -18.85 1.29 13.19
CA VAL A 624 -20.09 0.61 12.79
C VAL A 624 -19.86 -0.20 11.51
N ALA A 625 -19.20 0.37 10.50
CA ALA A 625 -18.94 -0.31 9.24
C ALA A 625 -18.07 -1.56 9.43
N THR A 626 -17.03 -1.50 10.26
CA THR A 626 -16.17 -2.67 10.59
C THR A 626 -16.95 -3.76 11.31
N ALA A 627 -17.84 -3.41 12.25
CA ALA A 627 -18.67 -4.39 12.94
C ALA A 627 -19.66 -5.11 11.98
N VAL A 628 -20.27 -4.35 11.07
CA VAL A 628 -21.14 -4.89 10.02
C VAL A 628 -20.35 -5.78 9.07
N ALA A 629 -19.20 -5.28 8.56
CA ALA A 629 -18.35 -6.00 7.63
C ALA A 629 -17.87 -7.33 8.19
N GLY A 630 -17.32 -7.36 9.40
CA GLY A 630 -16.86 -8.59 10.04
C GLY A 630 -17.99 -9.61 10.28
N THR A 631 -19.19 -9.14 10.59
CA THR A 631 -20.37 -10.01 10.74
C THR A 631 -20.80 -10.63 9.41
N VAL A 632 -20.80 -9.83 8.33
CA VAL A 632 -21.14 -10.31 6.99
C VAL A 632 -20.09 -11.29 6.46
N GLN A 633 -18.81 -11.02 6.67
CA GLN A 633 -17.73 -11.93 6.29
C GLN A 633 -17.92 -13.32 6.93
N LEU A 634 -18.19 -13.37 8.24
CA LEU A 634 -18.48 -14.64 8.91
C LEU A 634 -19.74 -15.33 8.37
N GLY A 635 -20.81 -14.56 8.11
CA GLY A 635 -22.04 -15.11 7.53
C GLY A 635 -21.83 -15.73 6.14
N VAL A 636 -21.07 -15.05 5.27
CA VAL A 636 -20.71 -15.57 3.94
C VAL A 636 -19.82 -16.80 4.06
N GLN A 637 -18.84 -16.78 4.97
CA GLN A 637 -17.97 -17.92 5.20
C GLN A 637 -18.73 -19.16 5.67
N GLU A 638 -19.63 -19.03 6.64
CA GLU A 638 -20.43 -20.15 7.11
C GLU A 638 -21.30 -20.71 5.97
N TRP A 639 -21.92 -19.81 5.19
CA TRP A 639 -22.68 -20.21 4.00
C TRP A 639 -21.85 -20.99 2.98
N LEU A 640 -20.61 -20.58 2.72
CA LEU A 640 -19.70 -21.29 1.81
C LEU A 640 -19.41 -22.71 2.30
N PHE A 641 -19.08 -22.87 3.58
CA PHE A 641 -18.76 -24.19 4.14
C PHE A 641 -19.95 -25.15 4.18
N GLU A 642 -21.18 -24.63 4.32
CA GLU A 642 -22.39 -25.45 4.32
C GLU A 642 -22.88 -25.81 2.90
N ASN A 643 -22.65 -24.95 1.90
CA ASN A 643 -23.26 -25.09 0.58
C ASN A 643 -22.29 -25.55 -0.52
N ILE A 644 -20.97 -25.39 -0.33
CA ILE A 644 -19.98 -25.82 -1.32
C ILE A 644 -19.33 -27.13 -0.86
N PRO A 645 -19.64 -28.26 -1.50
CA PRO A 645 -18.99 -29.53 -1.19
C PRO A 645 -17.51 -29.49 -1.59
N ASP A 646 -16.68 -30.18 -0.82
CA ASP A 646 -15.24 -30.34 -1.08
C ASP A 646 -14.47 -29.01 -1.21
N ILE A 647 -14.90 -27.98 -0.48
CA ILE A 647 -14.20 -26.69 -0.40
C ILE A 647 -12.78 -26.87 0.15
N CYS A 648 -11.84 -26.08 -0.37
CA CYS A 648 -10.40 -26.13 -0.08
C CYS A 648 -9.68 -27.40 -0.58
N THR A 649 -10.33 -28.24 -1.39
CA THR A 649 -9.67 -29.36 -2.09
C THR A 649 -9.08 -28.91 -3.43
N LYS A 650 -8.01 -29.58 -3.88
CA LYS A 650 -7.30 -29.23 -5.13
C LYS A 650 -8.16 -29.41 -6.39
N HIS A 651 -9.18 -30.25 -6.33
CA HIS A 651 -10.01 -30.65 -7.47
C HIS A 651 -11.42 -30.05 -7.44
N GLN A 652 -11.68 -29.07 -6.56
CA GLN A 652 -12.99 -28.42 -6.48
C GLN A 652 -13.33 -27.75 -7.83
N PRO A 653 -14.50 -28.05 -8.43
CA PRO A 653 -14.82 -27.67 -9.82
C PRO A 653 -14.85 -26.15 -10.06
N ASP A 654 -15.29 -25.36 -9.07
CA ASP A 654 -15.40 -23.90 -9.15
C ASP A 654 -14.12 -23.16 -8.71
N LYS A 655 -13.06 -23.92 -8.41
CA LYS A 655 -11.74 -23.45 -7.96
C LYS A 655 -11.70 -22.83 -6.56
N PHE A 656 -12.59 -23.23 -5.65
CA PHE A 656 -12.46 -22.90 -4.22
C PHE A 656 -11.35 -23.72 -3.54
N THR A 657 -10.10 -23.47 -3.94
CA THR A 657 -8.91 -24.20 -3.47
C THR A 657 -8.24 -23.57 -2.24
N CYS A 658 -8.73 -22.43 -1.76
CA CYS A 658 -8.33 -21.74 -0.52
C CYS A 658 -6.82 -21.46 -0.40
N PRO A 659 -6.19 -20.75 -1.35
CA PRO A 659 -4.74 -20.56 -1.38
C PRO A 659 -4.18 -19.82 -0.15
N ASN A 660 -4.84 -18.76 0.31
CA ASN A 660 -4.41 -17.99 1.47
C ASN A 660 -4.57 -18.78 2.77
N THR A 661 -5.70 -19.45 2.94
CA THR A 661 -5.96 -20.36 4.07
C THR A 661 -4.96 -21.51 4.11
N GLN A 662 -4.53 -22.02 2.95
CA GLN A 662 -3.46 -23.02 2.89
C GLN A 662 -2.12 -22.46 3.37
N VAL A 663 -1.73 -21.23 2.98
CA VAL A 663 -0.53 -20.57 3.52
C VAL A 663 -0.64 -20.37 5.03
N PHE A 664 -1.81 -19.93 5.51
CA PHE A 664 -2.08 -19.75 6.95
C PHE A 664 -1.99 -21.09 7.70
N GLY A 665 -2.54 -22.16 7.13
CA GLY A 665 -2.45 -23.53 7.63
C GLY A 665 -1.02 -24.06 7.66
N THR A 666 -0.26 -23.93 6.56
CA THR A 666 1.17 -24.27 6.47
C THR A 666 1.99 -23.54 7.54
N ALA A 667 1.75 -22.24 7.72
CA ALA A 667 2.39 -21.48 8.78
C ALA A 667 2.02 -22.00 10.18
N SER A 668 0.79 -22.47 10.38
CA SER A 668 0.36 -23.13 11.62
C SER A 668 1.15 -24.38 11.96
N ILE A 669 1.57 -25.12 10.95
CA ILE A 669 2.36 -26.35 11.10
C ILE A 669 3.82 -26.00 11.40
N VAL A 670 4.41 -25.09 10.60
CA VAL A 670 5.79 -24.61 10.75
C VAL A 670 6.03 -24.05 12.15
N TRP A 671 5.23 -23.06 12.55
CA TRP A 671 5.50 -22.27 13.75
C TRP A 671 4.72 -22.73 14.98
N GLY A 672 3.56 -23.35 14.79
CA GLY A 672 2.66 -23.74 15.89
C GLY A 672 2.85 -25.19 16.31
N VAL A 673 2.79 -26.13 15.37
CA VAL A 673 2.88 -27.57 15.64
C VAL A 673 4.34 -27.98 15.89
N ILE A 674 5.19 -27.90 14.87
CA ILE A 674 6.61 -28.30 14.98
C ILE A 674 7.36 -27.28 15.83
N GLY A 675 7.12 -26.00 15.54
CA GLY A 675 7.68 -24.90 16.29
C GLY A 675 9.13 -24.59 15.92
N PRO A 676 9.61 -23.40 16.26
CA PRO A 676 10.92 -22.92 15.84
C PRO A 676 12.10 -23.65 16.49
N LYS A 677 11.86 -24.34 17.61
CA LYS A 677 12.89 -25.12 18.30
C LYS A 677 13.45 -26.26 17.44
N LEU A 678 12.63 -26.91 16.63
CA LEU A 678 13.02 -28.04 15.78
C LEU A 678 13.38 -27.63 14.34
N GLN A 679 13.56 -26.33 14.09
CA GLN A 679 13.86 -25.81 12.74
C GLN A 679 14.95 -24.75 12.74
N TYR A 680 14.94 -23.84 13.73
CA TYR A 680 15.79 -22.64 13.75
C TYR A 680 16.76 -22.59 14.93
N SER A 681 16.67 -23.51 15.90
CA SER A 681 17.62 -23.58 17.02
C SER A 681 18.97 -24.18 16.60
N ALA A 682 19.99 -23.99 17.43
CA ALA A 682 21.34 -24.44 17.11
C ALA A 682 21.38 -25.97 16.88
N GLY A 683 21.90 -26.39 15.73
CA GLY A 683 21.93 -27.80 15.30
C GLY A 683 20.85 -28.15 14.28
N GLU A 684 19.81 -27.32 14.13
CA GLU A 684 18.70 -27.55 13.21
C GLU A 684 18.97 -27.04 11.78
N LEU A 685 18.20 -27.57 10.82
CA LEU A 685 18.39 -27.36 9.38
C LEU A 685 18.45 -25.87 8.98
N TYR A 686 17.58 -25.03 9.56
CA TYR A 686 17.40 -23.62 9.18
C TYR A 686 18.00 -22.63 10.18
N HIS A 687 18.86 -23.08 11.10
CA HIS A 687 19.45 -22.23 12.13
C HIS A 687 20.14 -20.98 11.58
N SER A 688 20.84 -21.10 10.46
CA SER A 688 21.57 -20.01 9.83
C SER A 688 20.69 -18.85 9.34
N LEU A 689 19.39 -19.05 9.15
CA LEU A 689 18.48 -17.96 8.83
C LEU A 689 18.32 -16.97 9.99
N THR A 690 18.52 -17.40 11.24
CA THR A 690 18.41 -16.50 12.40
C THR A 690 19.44 -15.36 12.37
N TYR A 691 20.55 -15.52 11.64
CA TYR A 691 21.53 -14.44 11.42
C TYR A 691 20.96 -13.27 10.61
N PHE A 692 19.85 -13.44 9.90
CA PHE A 692 19.17 -12.34 9.25
C PHE A 692 18.67 -11.27 10.25
N PHE A 693 18.41 -11.62 11.52
CA PHE A 693 18.15 -10.62 12.56
C PHE A 693 19.35 -9.69 12.77
N LEU A 694 20.57 -10.23 12.77
CA LEU A 694 21.78 -9.43 12.91
C LEU A 694 22.03 -8.59 11.65
N ILE A 695 21.86 -9.20 10.47
CA ILE A 695 21.98 -8.50 9.19
C ILE A 695 20.99 -7.33 9.14
N GLY A 696 19.73 -7.56 9.51
CA GLY A 696 18.68 -6.55 9.59
C GLY A 696 19.01 -5.42 10.56
N ALA A 697 19.57 -5.73 11.74
CA ALA A 697 19.97 -4.72 12.70
C ALA A 697 21.16 -3.86 12.21
N VAL A 698 22.14 -4.46 11.53
CA VAL A 698 23.36 -3.75 11.11
C VAL A 698 23.19 -3.01 9.79
N ALA A 699 22.45 -3.58 8.83
CA ALA A 699 22.38 -3.05 7.46
C ALA A 699 21.91 -1.59 7.37
N PRO A 700 20.90 -1.10 8.12
CA PRO A 700 20.49 0.31 8.08
C PRO A 700 21.54 1.30 8.59
N ILE A 701 22.51 0.85 9.40
CA ILE A 701 23.58 1.72 9.93
C ILE A 701 24.51 2.17 8.80
N ILE A 702 24.73 1.31 7.80
CA ILE A 702 25.64 1.58 6.69
C ILE A 702 25.19 2.80 5.85
N PRO A 703 24.00 2.82 5.22
CA PRO A 703 23.57 3.98 4.45
C PRO A 703 23.43 5.23 5.33
N TRP A 704 23.01 5.08 6.59
CA TRP A 704 22.93 6.20 7.53
C TRP A 704 24.30 6.85 7.81
N ALA A 705 25.34 6.04 8.01
CA ALA A 705 26.70 6.55 8.18
C ALA A 705 27.24 7.17 6.89
N LEU A 706 26.86 6.63 5.73
CA LEU A 706 27.23 7.17 4.43
C LEU A 706 26.53 8.51 4.14
N THR A 707 25.25 8.68 4.48
CA THR A 707 24.53 9.96 4.31
C THR A 707 25.07 11.03 5.25
N LYS A 708 25.44 10.67 6.48
CA LYS A 708 26.16 11.57 7.41
C LYS A 708 27.47 12.11 6.82
N ARG A 709 28.19 11.30 6.05
CA ARG A 709 29.48 11.69 5.43
C ARG A 709 29.30 12.37 4.07
N TRP A 710 28.31 11.94 3.29
CA TRP A 710 28.00 12.40 1.95
C TRP A 710 26.50 12.67 1.81
N PRO A 711 26.02 13.84 2.29
CA PRO A 711 24.59 14.15 2.35
C PRO A 711 23.91 14.20 0.97
N ASN A 712 24.65 14.60 -0.08
CA ASN A 712 24.11 14.68 -1.43
C ASN A 712 24.11 13.35 -2.22
N SER A 713 24.54 12.24 -1.61
CA SER A 713 24.65 10.95 -2.30
C SER A 713 23.30 10.25 -2.55
N ILE A 714 23.31 9.22 -3.42
CA ILE A 714 22.15 8.36 -3.68
C ILE A 714 21.76 7.55 -2.43
N CYS A 715 22.68 7.37 -1.48
CA CYS A 715 22.46 6.61 -0.24
C CYS A 715 21.30 7.15 0.61
N ARG A 716 20.88 8.41 0.42
CA ARG A 716 19.69 8.97 1.09
C ARG A 716 18.39 8.25 0.74
N TYR A 717 18.31 7.71 -0.48
CA TYR A 717 17.11 7.02 -0.97
C TYR A 717 17.10 5.54 -0.60
N VAL A 718 18.16 5.02 0.03
CA VAL A 718 18.28 3.60 0.36
C VAL A 718 17.55 3.31 1.67
N ASN A 719 16.53 2.46 1.61
CA ASN A 719 15.69 2.09 2.74
C ASN A 719 15.72 0.57 2.95
N LEU A 720 16.56 0.10 3.87
CA LEU A 720 16.76 -1.33 4.15
C LEU A 720 15.50 -2.04 4.66
N PRO A 721 14.69 -1.46 5.57
CA PRO A 721 13.39 -2.05 5.90
C PRO A 721 12.55 -2.36 4.67
N VAL A 722 12.46 -1.44 3.70
CA VAL A 722 11.71 -1.64 2.45
C VAL A 722 12.37 -2.67 1.54
N ILE A 723 13.71 -2.70 1.45
CA ILE A 723 14.44 -3.72 0.68
C ILE A 723 14.16 -5.13 1.21
N PHE A 724 14.17 -5.33 2.52
CA PHE A 724 13.96 -6.64 3.12
C PHE A 724 12.48 -7.03 3.17
N ALA A 725 11.58 -6.11 3.53
CA ALA A 725 10.16 -6.41 3.71
C ALA A 725 9.35 -6.28 2.42
N GLY A 726 9.87 -5.62 1.39
CA GLY A 726 9.16 -5.32 0.14
C GLY A 726 8.66 -6.55 -0.59
N THR A 727 9.33 -7.70 -0.42
CA THR A 727 8.94 -8.98 -1.02
C THR A 727 8.04 -9.84 -0.12
N GLY A 728 7.44 -9.27 0.92
CA GLY A 728 6.69 -9.99 1.95
C GLY A 728 5.42 -10.71 1.47
N TRP A 729 4.94 -10.42 0.26
CA TRP A 729 3.81 -11.14 -0.36
C TRP A 729 4.19 -12.45 -1.04
N ILE A 730 5.48 -12.82 -1.08
CA ILE A 730 5.94 -14.11 -1.62
C ILE A 730 6.03 -15.12 -0.47
N PRO A 731 5.30 -16.26 -0.50
CA PRO A 731 4.10 -16.58 -1.30
C PRO A 731 2.81 -15.92 -0.73
N PRO A 732 1.70 -15.82 -1.50
CA PRO A 732 1.41 -16.45 -2.80
C PRO A 732 1.82 -15.64 -4.04
N ALA A 733 2.28 -14.40 -3.90
CA ALA A 733 2.79 -13.64 -5.03
C ALA A 733 4.00 -14.35 -5.63
N THR A 734 4.21 -14.20 -6.94
CA THR A 734 5.40 -14.69 -7.62
C THR A 734 6.18 -13.52 -8.21
N ALA A 735 7.35 -13.82 -8.77
CA ALA A 735 8.13 -12.87 -9.54
C ALA A 735 7.34 -12.15 -10.64
N GLY A 736 6.34 -12.83 -11.21
CA GLY A 736 5.45 -12.26 -12.22
C GLY A 736 4.65 -11.04 -11.75
N ASN A 737 4.56 -10.81 -10.43
CA ASN A 737 3.92 -9.62 -9.87
C ASN A 737 4.89 -8.46 -9.67
N TYR A 738 6.13 -8.72 -9.22
CA TYR A 738 7.08 -7.67 -8.84
C TYR A 738 7.75 -6.99 -10.04
N VAL A 739 8.09 -7.76 -11.07
CA VAL A 739 8.84 -7.24 -12.23
C VAL A 739 7.97 -6.26 -13.04
N PRO A 740 6.72 -6.60 -13.42
CA PRO A 740 5.86 -5.68 -14.15
C PRO A 740 5.44 -4.48 -13.32
N TRP A 741 5.19 -4.66 -12.02
CA TRP A 741 4.92 -3.57 -11.08
C TRP A 741 6.05 -2.54 -11.09
N THR A 742 7.30 -3.00 -10.98
CA THR A 742 8.50 -2.14 -11.02
C THR A 742 8.63 -1.41 -12.35
N LEU A 743 8.38 -2.09 -13.47
CA LEU A 743 8.50 -1.49 -14.81
C LEU A 743 7.49 -0.37 -15.03
N VAL A 744 6.23 -0.61 -14.67
CA VAL A 744 5.17 0.40 -14.77
C VAL A 744 5.48 1.57 -13.83
N GLY A 745 5.89 1.27 -12.60
CA GLY A 745 6.37 2.25 -11.64
C GLY A 745 7.49 3.14 -12.19
N PHE A 746 8.53 2.55 -12.78
CA PHE A 746 9.62 3.29 -13.43
C PHE A 746 9.14 4.25 -14.52
N ILE A 747 8.24 3.78 -15.40
CA ILE A 747 7.73 4.59 -16.50
C ILE A 747 6.95 5.79 -15.96
N PHE A 748 6.01 5.58 -15.04
CA PHE A 748 5.13 6.65 -14.57
C PHE A 748 5.77 7.55 -13.51
N GLN A 749 6.45 6.95 -12.53
CA GLN A 749 6.99 7.66 -11.35
C GLN A 749 8.38 8.25 -11.56
N TYR A 750 9.18 7.71 -12.48
CA TYR A 750 10.50 8.24 -12.79
C TYR A 750 10.53 8.98 -14.13
N VAL A 751 10.18 8.31 -15.23
CA VAL A 751 10.32 8.88 -16.58
C VAL A 751 9.30 9.98 -16.84
N ILE A 752 8.01 9.68 -16.68
CA ILE A 752 6.91 10.62 -16.95
C ILE A 752 6.91 11.75 -15.92
N ARG A 753 7.08 11.45 -14.63
CA ARG A 753 7.19 12.48 -13.58
C ARG A 753 8.26 13.52 -13.89
N ARG A 754 9.47 13.10 -14.32
CA ARG A 754 10.58 14.02 -14.62
C ARG A 754 10.45 14.73 -15.96
N ARG A 755 9.96 14.06 -17.01
CA ARG A 755 9.89 14.64 -18.37
C ARG A 755 8.61 15.42 -18.64
N ALA A 756 7.53 15.07 -17.98
CA ALA A 756 6.19 15.60 -18.21
C ALA A 756 5.43 15.82 -16.88
N PHE A 757 6.06 16.54 -15.95
CA PHE A 757 5.54 16.77 -14.60
C PHE A 757 4.11 17.33 -14.57
N SER A 758 3.77 18.27 -15.45
CA SER A 758 2.40 18.82 -15.54
C SER A 758 1.36 17.78 -15.96
N TRP A 759 1.74 16.80 -16.79
CA TRP A 759 0.84 15.69 -17.16
C TRP A 759 0.67 14.74 -15.98
N TRP A 760 1.78 14.41 -15.31
CA TRP A 760 1.81 13.52 -14.16
C TRP A 760 0.91 14.06 -13.03
N THR A 761 1.10 15.32 -12.64
CA THR A 761 0.28 15.99 -11.61
C THR A 761 -1.20 16.09 -12.00
N LYS A 762 -1.53 16.19 -13.29
CA LYS A 762 -2.92 16.28 -13.74
C LYS A 762 -3.63 14.92 -13.82
N TYR A 763 -2.95 13.87 -14.29
CA TYR A 763 -3.61 12.62 -14.71
C TYR A 763 -3.08 11.34 -14.06
N ASN A 764 -1.91 11.31 -13.43
CA ASN A 764 -1.31 10.06 -12.93
C ASN A 764 -2.22 9.32 -11.93
N TYR A 765 -2.68 10.03 -10.88
CA TYR A 765 -3.58 9.44 -9.90
C TYR A 765 -4.97 9.10 -10.47
N VAL A 766 -5.45 9.87 -11.44
CA VAL A 766 -6.71 9.58 -12.14
C VAL A 766 -6.58 8.32 -13.00
N LEU A 767 -5.44 8.14 -13.67
CA LEU A 767 -5.13 6.94 -14.44
C LEU A 767 -5.05 5.71 -13.54
N SER A 768 -4.35 5.82 -12.40
CA SER A 768 -4.27 4.77 -11.38
C SER A 768 -5.67 4.29 -10.97
N ALA A 769 -6.55 5.23 -10.59
CA ALA A 769 -7.91 4.91 -10.20
C ALA A 769 -8.72 4.28 -11.33
N ALA A 770 -8.58 4.77 -12.56
CA ALA A 770 -9.29 4.24 -13.72
C ALA A 770 -8.88 2.81 -14.10
N LEU A 771 -7.58 2.49 -14.04
CA LEU A 771 -7.06 1.16 -14.32
C LEU A 771 -7.53 0.14 -13.26
N ASP A 772 -7.41 0.49 -11.98
CA ASP A 772 -7.83 -0.38 -10.86
C ASP A 772 -9.34 -0.67 -10.92
N LEU A 773 -10.16 0.37 -11.14
CA LEU A 773 -11.62 0.25 -11.26
C LEU A 773 -12.06 -0.52 -12.50
N GLY A 774 -11.45 -0.22 -13.65
CA GLY A 774 -11.75 -0.89 -14.91
C GLY A 774 -11.46 -2.38 -14.84
N TYR A 775 -10.32 -2.75 -14.24
CA TYR A 775 -9.96 -4.14 -13.97
C TYR A 775 -10.95 -4.80 -13.02
N ALA A 776 -11.22 -4.22 -11.84
CA ALA A 776 -12.07 -4.85 -10.83
C ALA A 776 -13.49 -5.14 -11.34
N ILE A 777 -14.12 -4.16 -12.02
CA ILE A 777 -15.46 -4.32 -12.58
C ILE A 777 -15.46 -5.32 -13.75
N SER A 778 -14.42 -5.30 -14.59
CA SER A 778 -14.28 -6.26 -15.69
C SER A 778 -14.07 -7.69 -15.17
N ALA A 779 -13.23 -7.89 -14.14
CA ALA A 779 -13.00 -9.20 -13.54
C ALA A 779 -14.29 -9.78 -12.93
N MET A 780 -15.08 -8.95 -12.21
CA MET A 780 -16.40 -9.36 -11.71
C MET A 780 -17.35 -9.73 -12.84
N PHE A 781 -17.38 -8.93 -13.91
CA PHE A 781 -18.23 -9.20 -15.08
C PHE A 781 -17.83 -10.52 -15.76
N ILE A 782 -16.54 -10.73 -16.04
CA ILE A 782 -16.01 -11.97 -16.62
C ILE A 782 -16.39 -13.18 -15.76
N PHE A 783 -16.27 -13.06 -14.44
CA PHE A 783 -16.66 -14.14 -13.55
C PHE A 783 -18.16 -14.46 -13.66
N PHE A 784 -19.03 -13.50 -13.36
CA PHE A 784 -20.47 -13.75 -13.28
C PHE A 784 -21.14 -14.03 -14.62
N VAL A 785 -20.57 -13.56 -15.73
CA VAL A 785 -21.16 -13.69 -17.07
C VAL A 785 -20.54 -14.83 -17.88
N LEU A 786 -19.23 -15.09 -17.71
CA LEU A 786 -18.50 -16.03 -18.57
C LEU A 786 -17.98 -17.27 -17.83
N GLN A 787 -17.49 -17.14 -16.59
CA GLN A 787 -16.88 -18.27 -15.88
C GLN A 787 -17.83 -19.03 -14.96
N TYR A 788 -18.81 -18.35 -14.36
CA TYR A 788 -19.75 -18.96 -13.44
C TYR A 788 -20.93 -19.66 -14.14
N PRO A 789 -21.59 -19.06 -15.16
CA PRO A 789 -22.76 -19.69 -15.76
C PRO A 789 -22.40 -20.97 -16.55
N ARG A 790 -23.33 -21.94 -16.55
CA ARG A 790 -23.17 -23.28 -17.17
C ARG A 790 -21.92 -24.04 -16.69
N ASP A 791 -21.64 -24.03 -15.39
CA ASP A 791 -20.50 -24.73 -14.78
C ASP A 791 -19.14 -24.39 -15.43
N GLY A 792 -18.99 -23.12 -15.85
CA GLY A 792 -17.78 -22.65 -16.53
C GLY A 792 -17.52 -23.24 -17.91
N THR A 793 -18.53 -23.86 -18.53
CA THR A 793 -18.39 -24.47 -19.86
C THR A 793 -18.59 -23.49 -21.01
N ILE A 794 -18.88 -22.21 -20.73
CA ILE A 794 -18.95 -21.18 -21.78
C ILE A 794 -17.57 -21.09 -22.44
N GLY A 795 -17.53 -21.33 -23.76
CA GLY A 795 -16.28 -21.36 -24.51
C GLY A 795 -15.46 -22.65 -24.36
N ALA A 796 -15.95 -23.69 -23.67
CA ALA A 796 -15.27 -24.98 -23.50
C ALA A 796 -14.87 -25.65 -24.83
N ASN A 797 -15.67 -25.46 -25.88
CA ASN A 797 -15.41 -26.01 -27.21
C ASN A 797 -14.71 -25.02 -28.17
N SER A 798 -14.38 -23.82 -27.71
CA SER A 798 -13.74 -22.79 -28.52
C SER A 798 -12.60 -22.10 -27.75
N ILE A 799 -12.91 -21.01 -27.05
CA ILE A 799 -11.93 -20.12 -26.42
C ILE A 799 -11.22 -20.74 -25.23
N LEU A 800 -11.70 -21.80 -24.60
CA LEU A 800 -10.98 -22.40 -23.46
C LEU A 800 -9.94 -23.45 -23.90
N ARG A 801 -10.04 -23.99 -25.12
CA ARG A 801 -9.13 -25.03 -25.64
C ARG A 801 -8.06 -24.52 -26.58
N TRP A 802 -8.22 -23.32 -27.15
CA TRP A 802 -7.21 -22.80 -28.07
C TRP A 802 -5.86 -22.54 -27.37
N TRP A 803 -4.80 -22.51 -28.16
CA TRP A 803 -3.42 -22.47 -27.71
C TRP A 803 -3.14 -21.40 -26.65
N GLY A 804 -3.67 -20.18 -26.81
CA GLY A 804 -3.41 -19.10 -25.86
C GLY A 804 -4.00 -19.30 -24.46
N ASN A 805 -4.92 -20.26 -24.29
CA ASN A 805 -5.48 -20.62 -22.99
C ASN A 805 -4.95 -21.95 -22.44
N THR A 806 -4.14 -22.68 -23.20
CA THR A 806 -3.61 -23.99 -22.81
C THR A 806 -2.09 -24.02 -22.72
N VAL A 807 -1.37 -23.20 -23.51
CA VAL A 807 0.09 -23.27 -23.68
C VAL A 807 0.87 -23.26 -22.37
N TYR A 808 0.51 -22.36 -21.44
CA TYR A 808 1.22 -22.23 -20.16
C TYR A 808 1.03 -23.47 -19.27
N THR A 809 -0.08 -24.19 -19.39
CA THR A 809 -0.38 -25.37 -18.56
C THR A 809 0.43 -26.61 -18.92
N HIS A 810 1.00 -26.64 -20.13
CA HIS A 810 1.80 -27.76 -20.64
C HIS A 810 3.31 -27.67 -20.31
N THR A 811 3.68 -26.77 -19.40
CA THR A 811 5.07 -26.50 -19.03
C THR A 811 5.44 -27.16 -17.69
N ASP A 812 6.72 -27.45 -17.48
CA ASP A 812 7.19 -27.97 -16.20
C ASP A 812 7.08 -26.93 -15.07
N ASP A 813 7.05 -25.63 -15.39
CA ASP A 813 6.71 -24.54 -14.46
C ASP A 813 5.29 -24.69 -13.88
N TYR A 814 4.29 -24.85 -14.74
CA TYR A 814 2.91 -25.00 -14.29
C TYR A 814 2.69 -26.28 -13.47
N ASN A 815 3.41 -27.34 -13.83
CA ASN A 815 3.37 -28.61 -13.11
C ASN A 815 4.23 -28.62 -11.84
N SER A 816 4.91 -27.52 -11.51
CA SER A 816 5.77 -27.40 -10.32
C SER A 816 6.76 -28.57 -10.20
N ARG A 817 7.50 -28.87 -11.26
CA ARG A 817 8.45 -30.00 -11.28
C ARG A 817 9.79 -29.62 -10.62
N PRO A 818 10.31 -30.39 -9.65
CA PRO A 818 11.61 -30.09 -9.03
C PRO A 818 12.78 -30.26 -10.02
N HIS A 819 13.95 -29.72 -9.66
CA HIS A 819 15.14 -29.87 -10.50
C HIS A 819 15.67 -31.31 -10.49
N ILE A 820 15.73 -31.91 -9.30
CA ILE A 820 16.23 -33.27 -9.04
C ILE A 820 15.03 -34.16 -8.76
N ASP A 821 14.94 -35.28 -9.49
CA ASP A 821 13.96 -36.33 -9.17
C ASP A 821 14.48 -37.19 -8.02
N LEU A 822 13.58 -37.51 -7.09
CA LEU A 822 13.85 -38.50 -6.06
C LEU A 822 13.70 -39.90 -6.68
N ALA A 823 14.62 -40.81 -6.35
CA ALA A 823 14.49 -42.20 -6.77
C ALA A 823 13.28 -42.84 -6.06
N PRO A 824 12.63 -43.86 -6.65
CA PRO A 824 11.54 -44.57 -5.99
C PRO A 824 12.00 -45.10 -4.62
N GLU A 825 11.19 -44.86 -3.58
CA GLU A 825 11.43 -45.28 -2.20
C GLU A 825 12.67 -44.68 -1.51
N SER A 826 13.38 -43.73 -2.13
CA SER A 826 14.46 -43.01 -1.47
C SER A 826 13.95 -41.81 -0.66
N ARG A 827 14.75 -41.36 0.29
CA ARG A 827 14.51 -40.15 1.09
C ARG A 827 15.66 -39.17 0.89
N PHE A 828 15.39 -37.87 1.02
CA PHE A 828 16.42 -36.83 1.09
C PHE A 828 16.35 -36.09 2.43
N GLY A 829 17.43 -35.42 2.82
CA GLY A 829 17.49 -34.71 4.09
C GLY A 829 18.61 -35.20 5.02
N PRO A 830 18.70 -34.64 6.23
CA PRO A 830 19.59 -35.13 7.25
C PRO A 830 19.15 -36.52 7.74
N GLU A 831 20.09 -37.36 8.18
CA GLU A 831 19.79 -38.69 8.73
C GLU A 831 19.16 -38.63 10.13
N THR A 832 19.45 -37.55 10.86
CA THR A 832 18.91 -37.27 12.19
C THR A 832 18.48 -35.81 12.24
N TRP A 833 17.29 -35.59 12.79
CA TRP A 833 16.68 -34.29 13.07
C TRP A 833 15.93 -34.41 14.38
#